data_AF-A0A1M5AMJ1-F1
#
_entry.id   AF-A0A1M5AMJ1-F1
#
_cell.length_a   1.000
_cell.length_b   1.000
_cell.length_c   1.000
_cell.angle_alpha   90.00
_cell.angle_beta   90.00
_cell.angle_gamma   90.00
#
_symmetry.space_group_name_H-M   'P 1'
#
loop_
_entity.id
_entity.type
_entity.pdbx_description
1 polymer ?
#
loop_
_entity_poly.entity_id
_entity_poly.type
_entity_poly.pdbx_seq_one_letter_code
_entity_poly.pdbx_strand_id
1 'polypeptide(L)'
;MHLLAATPGSIDNGQEPVDLGQTPAEIVVISAADTELAALSAARGEMAAPPSLRLASMMHLIHPMSVDLHIEACATKSKLVIARVLGGVGYWKYGAEQYAAHLHDAGVPLALLPGDDKPDAELRGLSTVSDEDYDALWAYLVEGGPANAENFLGYAQAMVAGTERPSPASPLLRAGVYWPGSGISDLAAAKGAWTDGAPVVPLIFYRALVQGAGLNPVNRLVKSLLRAGLNPLPIFVASLKDPISLATLEHLLTQAPPEVILNATSFATGSPHQGDAEAFNPLAAHFTNKAPVFQVIFSSSTEAAWADGLTGLSGRDIAMNVALPEVDGRILSRAVSFKDEAYFDEATECPIATYRARGDRIQFVADLAANWAKLRRAKTEDRKVALILANYPNKDGRLANGVGLDTPAATSHVLKLLGDEGYHVANPPPDSDALMKAMMAGPTNWLTDRHVRTGGVDLSLADYQRDYAQLPYALRQQIEDRWGAPETDPFYTAGEVDCGRFALSVLHYGNVVVGLQPARGYNIDPTETYHSPDLVPPHNYLAFYFWLRHEFGAHAIVHMGKHGNLEWLPGKALALSEECWPEAVFGPTPHVYPFIVNDPGEGTQAKRRAQAVIIDHLTPPMTRAETYGPLKDLEALVDEYYEAAGVDPRRIAHLRREILSMTSATGLSEDVGFSGDEDGDLAKLDSYLCELKEAQIRDGLHIFGVSPEGVQARDLTIALTRAARGDGTGADASLIRALADDLELDFDPLSADLAKPWTGPRPEVLSGDKWRSTGDTVERLEELAIRLMDSETPPGPASATVMEHIRTQVQPTVAACGPMEGAGLLSALKGHFVAPAPSGAPTRGRMDVLPTGRNFFSVDSRAVPTPTAWALGWKSANLLIEKHLQTHGDWPRALLLNAWGTANMRTGGDDIAQALALMGCKPKWDAANRRVTGFEILPMGVLGRPRVDVTLRVSGFFRDAFPQLIALVDSAARAVMELDEPEADNPAAARFRDEGTTHRVFGSKPGAYGAGLQAMIDERLWADKSDLAEAYLEWGSYAYGKDAEGTRDRASFEARLRQAEAVVQNQDNREHDLLDSDDYYQFEGGAAAAIETLQGRARPVYHNDHSRPERPVIRTLEDEIGRVVRSRVVNPKWIEGVKRHGYKGAFEMAATLDYLFAFAATTGAAKSHHFDLVHQAYLEDDDTREFIAEHNPAALREMAERLTEAIERGLWTPKSNSARALIDRLL
;
A
#
# COMPACT_ATOMS: atom_id res chain seq x y z
N MET A 1 20.58 -12.97 -36.16
CA MET A 1 19.98 -11.77 -35.55
C MET A 1 18.83 -11.37 -36.45
N HIS A 2 17.59 -11.50 -35.98
CA HIS A 2 16.40 -11.15 -36.77
C HIS A 2 16.14 -9.65 -36.59
N LEU A 3 16.07 -8.89 -37.68
CA LEU A 3 15.59 -7.51 -37.63
C LEU A 3 14.12 -7.54 -37.29
N LEU A 4 13.70 -6.78 -36.28
CA LEU A 4 12.31 -6.67 -35.92
C LEU A 4 11.64 -5.60 -36.79
N ALA A 5 10.37 -5.84 -37.11
CA ALA A 5 9.52 -4.80 -37.68
C ALA A 5 9.22 -3.76 -36.58
N ALA A 6 9.22 -2.47 -36.93
CA ALA A 6 8.83 -1.41 -36.02
C ALA A 6 7.42 -1.70 -35.48
N THR A 7 7.27 -1.87 -34.16
CA THR A 7 5.96 -2.10 -33.52
C THR A 7 5.46 -0.79 -32.95
N PRO A 8 4.42 -0.17 -33.53
CA PRO A 8 4.04 1.19 -33.18
C PRO A 8 3.39 1.28 -31.80
N GLY A 9 3.59 2.40 -31.10
CA GLY A 9 3.07 2.60 -29.74
C GLY A 9 3.80 1.79 -28.65
N SER A 10 4.69 0.87 -29.01
CA SER A 10 5.60 0.23 -28.06
C SER A 10 6.69 1.21 -27.62
N ILE A 11 6.88 1.37 -26.32
CA ILE A 11 8.02 2.10 -25.76
C ILE A 11 9.07 1.05 -25.42
N ASP A 12 9.80 0.58 -26.42
CA ASP A 12 11.03 -0.18 -26.18
C ASP A 12 12.15 0.79 -25.77
N ASN A 13 13.11 0.32 -24.99
CA ASN A 13 14.29 1.07 -24.54
C ASN A 13 15.28 1.34 -25.69
N GLY A 14 14.90 1.08 -26.94
CA GLY A 14 15.72 1.26 -28.14
C GLY A 14 16.92 0.31 -28.22
N GLN A 15 16.86 -0.82 -27.49
CA GLN A 15 17.98 -1.77 -27.42
C GLN A 15 18.01 -2.73 -28.61
N GLU A 16 16.89 -2.92 -29.31
CA GLU A 16 16.81 -3.80 -30.47
C GLU A 16 16.83 -3.02 -31.80
N PRO A 17 17.53 -3.54 -32.83
CA PRO A 17 17.58 -2.90 -34.14
C PRO A 17 16.24 -3.07 -34.89
N VAL A 18 15.69 -1.93 -35.30
CA VAL A 18 14.47 -1.80 -36.11
C VAL A 18 14.81 -1.28 -37.50
N ASP A 19 14.22 -1.88 -38.54
CA ASP A 19 14.20 -1.31 -39.89
C ASP A 19 12.86 -0.61 -40.12
N LEU A 20 12.89 0.69 -40.45
CA LEU A 20 11.69 1.50 -40.68
C LEU A 20 11.07 1.24 -42.05
N GLY A 21 11.82 0.68 -43.02
CA GLY A 21 11.33 0.42 -44.37
C GLY A 21 10.96 1.67 -45.18
N GLN A 22 11.38 2.86 -44.75
CA GLN A 22 11.02 4.12 -45.39
C GLN A 22 11.79 4.38 -46.68
N THR A 23 11.07 4.83 -47.71
CA THR A 23 11.62 5.29 -48.98
C THR A 23 11.94 6.79 -48.97
N PRO A 24 12.87 7.28 -49.82
CA PRO A 24 13.21 8.71 -49.85
C PRO A 24 12.02 9.64 -50.15
N ALA A 25 12.03 10.84 -49.57
CA ALA A 25 11.02 11.88 -49.83
C ALA A 25 11.65 13.28 -49.95
N GLU A 26 10.85 14.30 -50.23
CA GLU A 26 11.33 15.68 -50.25
C GLU A 26 11.74 16.14 -48.85
N ILE A 27 10.92 15.84 -47.84
CA ILE A 27 11.17 16.24 -46.46
C ILE A 27 11.12 15.00 -45.57
N VAL A 28 12.08 14.87 -44.66
CA VAL A 28 12.08 13.87 -43.58
C VAL A 28 12.01 14.61 -42.25
N VAL A 29 11.06 14.26 -41.39
CA VAL A 29 10.96 14.78 -40.03
C VAL A 29 11.08 13.65 -39.03
N ILE A 30 12.04 13.77 -38.12
CA ILE A 30 12.28 12.83 -37.02
C ILE A 30 11.88 13.53 -35.73
N SER A 31 11.03 12.91 -34.91
CA SER A 31 10.67 13.46 -33.60
C SER A 31 10.57 12.37 -32.54
N ALA A 32 10.92 12.73 -31.31
CA ALA A 32 10.67 11.88 -30.13
C ALA A 32 9.19 11.86 -29.70
N ALA A 33 8.36 12.77 -30.21
CA ALA A 33 6.97 12.94 -29.81
C ALA A 33 6.00 12.48 -30.90
N ASP A 34 5.36 11.31 -30.71
CA ASP A 34 4.39 10.79 -31.67
C ASP A 34 3.19 11.73 -31.92
N THR A 35 2.85 12.57 -30.94
CA THR A 35 1.82 13.60 -31.09
C THR A 35 2.20 14.67 -32.12
N GLU A 36 3.49 14.97 -32.27
CA GLU A 36 3.97 15.87 -33.33
C GLU A 36 3.89 15.20 -34.69
N LEU A 37 4.30 13.92 -34.77
CA LEU A 37 4.18 13.14 -36.00
C LEU A 37 2.71 13.06 -36.43
N ALA A 38 1.79 12.82 -35.50
CA ALA A 38 0.35 12.84 -35.77
C ALA A 38 -0.14 14.20 -36.27
N ALA A 39 0.32 15.31 -35.66
CA ALA A 39 -0.05 16.65 -36.09
C ALA A 39 0.48 17.01 -37.48
N LEU A 40 1.71 16.60 -37.81
CA LEU A 40 2.32 16.82 -39.12
C LEU A 40 1.67 15.97 -40.21
N SER A 41 1.32 14.70 -39.90
CA SER A 41 0.56 13.84 -40.81
C SER A 41 -0.83 14.44 -41.11
N ALA A 42 -1.55 14.91 -40.08
CA ALA A 42 -2.84 15.58 -40.25
C ALA A 42 -2.72 16.87 -41.08
N ALA A 43 -1.77 17.74 -40.75
CA ALA A 43 -1.52 18.98 -41.49
C ALA A 43 -1.21 18.71 -42.96
N ARG A 44 -0.37 17.70 -43.26
CA ARG A 44 -0.10 17.27 -44.63
C ARG A 44 -1.37 16.84 -45.36
N GLY A 45 -2.25 16.09 -44.69
CA GLY A 45 -3.52 15.63 -45.26
C GLY A 45 -4.48 16.77 -45.62
N GLU A 46 -4.37 17.91 -44.94
CA GLU A 46 -5.22 19.10 -45.16
C GLU A 46 -4.63 20.07 -46.21
N MET A 47 -3.33 19.98 -46.52
CA MET A 47 -2.69 20.80 -47.54
C MET A 47 -3.23 20.52 -48.95
N ALA A 48 -3.47 21.58 -49.73
CA ALA A 48 -3.90 21.45 -51.13
C ALA A 48 -2.81 20.88 -52.07
N ALA A 49 -1.53 21.13 -51.75
CA ALA A 49 -0.36 20.66 -52.51
C ALA A 49 0.76 20.18 -51.57
N PRO A 50 0.56 19.03 -50.88
CA PRO A 50 1.50 18.57 -49.86
C PRO A 50 2.83 18.10 -50.47
N PRO A 51 3.97 18.36 -49.82
CA PRO A 51 5.23 17.73 -50.19
C PRO A 51 5.17 16.21 -49.95
N SER A 52 6.04 15.45 -50.62
CA SER A 52 6.34 14.09 -50.14
C SER A 52 7.08 14.21 -48.81
N LEU A 53 6.62 13.47 -47.81
CA LEU A 53 7.05 13.60 -46.41
C LEU A 53 7.36 12.21 -45.86
N ARG A 54 8.42 12.07 -45.05
CA ARG A 54 8.59 10.93 -44.15
C ARG A 54 8.58 11.42 -42.72
N LEU A 55 7.85 10.70 -41.88
CA LEU A 55 7.78 10.96 -40.45
C LEU A 55 8.39 9.76 -39.74
N ALA A 56 9.33 9.98 -38.83
CA ALA A 56 9.98 8.91 -38.11
C ALA A 56 10.02 9.19 -36.61
N SER A 57 9.71 8.16 -35.82
CA SER A 57 9.91 8.22 -34.37
C SER A 57 11.39 8.09 -34.06
N MET A 58 11.93 9.03 -33.30
CA MET A 58 13.31 8.99 -32.82
C MET A 58 13.57 7.73 -31.99
N MET A 59 12.54 7.19 -31.30
CA MET A 59 12.65 6.00 -30.48
C MET A 59 13.03 4.75 -31.29
N HIS A 60 12.63 4.67 -32.57
CA HIS A 60 13.03 3.60 -33.49
C HIS A 60 14.41 3.83 -34.12
N LEU A 61 15.03 4.97 -33.86
CA LEU A 61 16.34 5.36 -34.37
C LEU A 61 17.35 5.52 -33.23
N ILE A 62 17.16 4.89 -32.07
CA ILE A 62 18.14 4.90 -30.97
C ILE A 62 19.29 3.93 -31.26
N HIS A 63 18.98 2.74 -31.78
CA HIS A 63 19.99 1.72 -32.05
C HIS A 63 20.88 2.11 -33.25
N PRO A 64 22.22 2.00 -33.17
CA PRO A 64 23.13 2.40 -34.25
C PRO A 64 22.79 1.81 -35.63
N MET A 65 22.48 0.52 -35.68
CA MET A 65 22.10 -0.15 -36.94
C MET A 65 20.83 0.46 -37.59
N SER A 66 19.84 0.86 -36.79
CA SER A 66 18.61 1.49 -37.30
C SER A 66 18.88 2.87 -37.89
N VAL A 67 19.76 3.63 -37.24
CA VAL A 67 20.27 4.91 -37.74
C VAL A 67 20.94 4.74 -39.10
N ASP A 68 21.90 3.82 -39.18
CA ASP A 68 22.69 3.59 -40.40
C ASP A 68 21.80 3.15 -41.58
N LEU A 69 20.89 2.21 -41.33
CA LEU A 69 19.93 1.73 -42.34
C LEU A 69 19.05 2.87 -42.86
N HIS A 70 18.49 3.69 -41.98
CA HIS A 70 17.63 4.79 -42.40
C HIS A 70 18.40 5.90 -43.15
N ILE A 71 19.64 6.18 -42.75
CA ILE A 71 20.53 7.12 -43.44
C ILE A 71 20.77 6.67 -44.90
N GLU A 72 21.12 5.40 -45.09
CA GLU A 72 21.42 4.82 -46.41
C GLU A 72 20.17 4.67 -47.29
N ALA A 73 19.07 4.18 -46.72
CA ALA A 73 17.85 3.88 -47.46
C ALA A 73 17.05 5.14 -47.83
N CYS A 74 16.98 6.12 -46.92
CA CYS A 74 16.05 7.25 -46.99
C CYS A 74 16.72 8.62 -46.88
N ALA A 75 17.40 8.92 -45.76
CA ALA A 75 17.74 10.30 -45.39
C ALA A 75 18.71 10.98 -46.39
N THR A 76 19.78 10.28 -46.81
CA THR A 76 20.78 10.81 -47.76
C THR A 76 20.26 11.04 -49.18
N LYS A 77 19.09 10.48 -49.50
CA LYS A 77 18.43 10.59 -50.81
C LYS A 77 17.23 11.56 -50.78
N SER A 78 17.01 12.22 -49.66
CA SER A 78 15.93 13.19 -49.45
C SER A 78 16.42 14.63 -49.66
N LYS A 79 15.53 15.63 -49.71
CA LYS A 79 15.93 17.03 -49.99
C LYS A 79 16.11 17.90 -48.74
N LEU A 80 15.53 17.51 -47.61
CA LEU A 80 15.66 18.19 -46.31
C LEU A 80 15.38 17.20 -45.18
N VAL A 81 16.21 17.20 -44.14
CA VAL A 81 16.00 16.41 -42.93
C VAL A 81 15.89 17.34 -41.73
N ILE A 82 14.84 17.17 -40.93
CA ILE A 82 14.60 17.93 -39.72
C ILE A 82 14.45 16.92 -38.58
N ALA A 83 15.26 17.01 -37.55
CA ALA A 83 15.20 16.12 -36.40
C ALA A 83 15.03 16.92 -35.12
N ARG A 84 13.93 16.70 -34.41
CA ARG A 84 13.65 17.31 -33.11
C ARG A 84 14.11 16.39 -31.98
N VAL A 85 15.19 16.77 -31.31
CA VAL A 85 15.94 15.91 -30.39
C VAL A 85 15.66 16.31 -28.94
N LEU A 86 14.87 15.51 -28.24
CA LEU A 86 14.60 15.71 -26.81
C LEU A 86 15.80 15.27 -25.97
N GLY A 87 16.30 16.15 -25.09
CA GLY A 87 17.47 15.88 -24.24
C GLY A 87 18.83 16.19 -24.88
N GLY A 88 18.84 16.79 -26.08
CA GLY A 88 20.05 17.21 -26.77
C GLY A 88 20.87 16.05 -27.34
N VAL A 89 22.10 16.33 -27.77
CA VAL A 89 23.03 15.31 -28.32
C VAL A 89 23.28 14.19 -27.32
N GLY A 90 23.28 14.47 -26.01
CA GLY A 90 23.47 13.43 -24.98
C GLY A 90 22.45 12.28 -25.06
N TYR A 91 21.24 12.54 -25.55
CA TYR A 91 20.16 11.55 -25.62
C TYR A 91 20.10 10.80 -26.96
N TRP A 92 20.59 11.41 -28.06
CA TRP A 92 20.61 10.80 -29.38
C TRP A 92 21.98 10.95 -30.05
N LYS A 93 23.04 10.67 -29.30
CA LYS A 93 24.42 11.00 -29.69
C LYS A 93 24.84 10.41 -31.02
N TYR A 94 24.69 9.09 -31.15
CA TYR A 94 25.06 8.39 -32.38
C TYR A 94 24.26 8.92 -33.58
N GLY A 95 22.93 9.07 -33.43
CA GLY A 95 22.08 9.62 -34.48
C GLY A 95 22.47 11.04 -34.88
N ALA A 96 22.58 11.96 -33.92
CA ALA A 96 22.94 13.36 -34.21
C ALA A 96 24.29 13.47 -34.96
N GLU A 97 25.32 12.73 -34.52
CA GLU A 97 26.64 12.74 -35.15
C GLU A 97 26.61 12.11 -36.56
N GLN A 98 25.98 10.95 -36.73
CA GLN A 98 25.95 10.26 -38.03
C GLN A 98 25.07 10.97 -39.06
N TYR A 99 23.90 11.47 -38.68
CA TYR A 99 23.05 12.26 -39.58
C TYR A 99 23.77 13.54 -40.03
N ALA A 100 24.44 14.25 -39.12
CA ALA A 100 25.19 15.46 -39.47
C ALA A 100 26.32 15.18 -40.48
N ALA A 101 27.11 14.13 -40.24
CA ALA A 101 28.22 13.75 -41.13
C ALA A 101 27.72 13.31 -42.53
N HIS A 102 26.80 12.35 -42.57
CA HIS A 102 26.37 11.74 -43.84
C HIS A 102 25.51 12.66 -44.70
N LEU A 103 24.67 13.51 -44.09
CA LEU A 103 23.86 14.47 -44.85
C LEU A 103 24.71 15.65 -45.37
N HIS A 104 25.75 16.05 -44.63
CA HIS A 104 26.72 17.02 -45.12
C HIS A 104 27.43 16.51 -46.39
N ASP A 105 27.93 15.27 -46.36
CA ASP A 105 28.59 14.63 -47.51
C ASP A 105 27.65 14.44 -48.70
N ALA A 106 26.37 14.17 -48.44
CA ALA A 106 25.33 14.04 -49.47
C ALA A 106 24.81 15.39 -50.00
N GLY A 107 25.18 16.52 -49.39
CA GLY A 107 24.68 17.84 -49.73
C GLY A 107 23.20 18.07 -49.36
N VAL A 108 22.68 17.33 -48.39
CA VAL A 108 21.29 17.42 -47.90
C VAL A 108 21.26 18.34 -46.66
N PRO A 109 20.46 19.42 -46.66
CA PRO A 109 20.30 20.27 -45.48
C PRO A 109 19.71 19.50 -44.28
N LEU A 110 20.27 19.75 -43.10
CA LEU A 110 19.89 19.16 -41.82
C LEU A 110 19.60 20.26 -40.79
N ALA A 111 18.45 20.16 -40.13
CA ALA A 111 18.11 20.95 -38.95
C ALA A 111 17.91 20.02 -37.74
N LEU A 112 18.85 20.05 -36.79
CA LEU A 112 18.75 19.37 -35.49
C LEU A 112 18.18 20.35 -34.47
N LEU A 113 16.88 20.26 -34.19
CA LEU A 113 16.16 21.20 -33.34
C LEU A 113 16.05 20.70 -31.89
N PRO A 114 16.07 21.59 -30.88
CA PRO A 114 15.81 21.20 -29.50
C PRO A 114 14.38 20.67 -29.31
N GLY A 115 14.22 19.67 -28.44
CA GLY A 115 12.92 19.14 -28.04
C GLY A 115 12.09 20.06 -27.14
N ASP A 116 12.67 21.11 -26.55
CA ASP A 116 11.99 22.07 -25.67
C ASP A 116 12.08 23.51 -26.21
N ASP A 117 11.71 24.50 -25.39
CA ASP A 117 11.77 25.94 -25.70
C ASP A 117 13.12 26.58 -25.35
N LYS A 118 14.14 25.78 -25.03
CA LYS A 118 15.49 26.25 -24.70
C LYS A 118 16.45 26.05 -25.87
N PRO A 119 17.34 27.03 -26.13
CA PRO A 119 18.32 26.88 -27.19
C PRO A 119 19.35 25.81 -26.83
N ASP A 120 19.73 25.01 -27.82
CA ASP A 120 20.81 24.02 -27.71
C ASP A 120 21.92 24.36 -28.72
N ALA A 121 23.07 24.79 -28.21
CA ALA A 121 24.20 25.20 -29.03
C ALA A 121 24.89 24.04 -29.75
N GLU A 122 24.82 22.83 -29.19
CA GLU A 122 25.47 21.64 -29.76
C GLU A 122 24.68 21.14 -30.97
N LEU A 123 23.35 21.02 -30.82
CA LEU A 123 22.47 20.68 -31.95
C LEU A 123 22.51 21.73 -33.07
N ARG A 124 22.55 23.02 -32.70
CA ARG A 124 22.69 24.12 -33.66
C ARG A 124 24.01 24.03 -34.42
N GLY A 125 25.11 23.70 -33.75
CA GLY A 125 26.43 23.56 -34.36
C GLY A 125 26.54 22.37 -35.34
N LEU A 126 25.72 21.33 -35.16
CA LEU A 126 25.65 20.17 -36.06
C LEU A 126 24.67 20.35 -37.23
N SER A 127 23.87 21.43 -37.23
CA SER A 127 22.91 21.73 -38.28
C SER A 127 23.58 22.42 -39.48
N THR A 128 23.07 22.18 -40.69
CA THR A 128 23.63 22.74 -41.95
C THR A 128 22.72 23.77 -42.62
N VAL A 129 21.55 24.06 -42.03
CA VAL A 129 20.63 25.13 -42.46
C VAL A 129 21.07 26.51 -41.94
N SER A 130 20.49 27.58 -42.48
CA SER A 130 20.75 28.94 -41.99
C SER A 130 20.17 29.17 -40.60
N ASP A 131 20.73 30.12 -39.83
CA ASP A 131 20.20 30.51 -38.51
C ASP A 131 18.73 30.96 -38.58
N GLU A 132 18.35 31.67 -39.65
CA GLU A 132 16.98 32.13 -39.87
C GLU A 132 16.02 30.94 -40.06
N ASP A 133 16.40 29.97 -40.89
CA ASP A 133 15.58 28.78 -41.14
C ASP A 133 15.51 27.89 -39.89
N TYR A 134 16.62 27.74 -39.17
CA TYR A 134 16.69 27.00 -37.90
C TYR A 134 15.71 27.56 -36.87
N ASP A 135 15.78 28.88 -36.62
CA ASP A 135 14.95 29.54 -35.62
C ASP A 135 13.46 29.52 -36.02
N ALA A 136 13.15 29.64 -37.32
CA ALA A 136 11.77 29.56 -37.81
C ALA A 136 11.17 28.14 -37.66
N LEU A 137 11.88 27.10 -38.11
CA LEU A 137 11.44 25.71 -37.96
C LEU A 137 11.26 25.33 -36.49
N TRP A 138 12.20 25.76 -35.63
CA TRP A 138 12.10 25.53 -34.18
C TRP A 138 10.88 26.23 -33.58
N ALA A 139 10.64 27.50 -33.92
CA ALA A 139 9.52 28.27 -33.41
C ALA A 139 8.15 27.63 -33.72
N TYR A 140 7.93 27.09 -34.94
CA TYR A 140 6.67 26.42 -35.26
C TYR A 140 6.43 25.18 -34.38
N LEU A 141 7.47 24.40 -34.10
CA LEU A 141 7.35 23.19 -33.28
C LEU A 141 7.27 23.52 -31.78
N VAL A 142 7.87 24.63 -31.32
CA VAL A 142 7.74 25.14 -29.94
C VAL A 142 6.32 25.62 -29.68
N GLU A 143 5.75 26.42 -30.59
CA GLU A 143 4.38 26.92 -30.45
C GLU A 143 3.34 25.82 -30.71
N GLY A 144 3.59 24.96 -31.71
CA GLY A 144 2.77 23.81 -32.05
C GLY A 144 1.33 24.17 -32.47
N GLY A 145 0.50 23.14 -32.66
CA GLY A 145 -0.90 23.27 -33.08
C GLY A 145 -1.10 23.23 -34.61
N PRO A 146 -2.35 23.05 -35.08
CA PRO A 146 -2.63 22.72 -36.49
C PRO A 146 -2.09 23.74 -37.50
N ALA A 147 -2.37 25.04 -37.28
CA ALA A 147 -1.92 26.09 -38.18
C ALA A 147 -0.38 26.22 -38.24
N ASN A 148 0.30 26.03 -37.11
CA ASN A 148 1.76 26.04 -37.09
C ASN A 148 2.35 24.77 -37.72
N ALA A 149 1.67 23.61 -37.63
CA ALA A 149 2.08 22.39 -38.32
C ALA A 149 1.96 22.53 -39.85
N GLU A 150 0.88 23.12 -40.34
CA GLU A 150 0.73 23.47 -41.77
C GLU A 150 1.81 24.47 -42.22
N ASN A 151 2.03 25.54 -41.45
CA ASN A 151 3.06 26.54 -41.77
C ASN A 151 4.47 25.95 -41.68
N PHE A 152 4.74 25.03 -40.75
CA PHE A 152 6.01 24.31 -40.66
C PHE A 152 6.27 23.50 -41.93
N LEU A 153 5.29 22.72 -42.41
CA LEU A 153 5.41 21.97 -43.65
C LEU A 153 5.54 22.89 -44.87
N GLY A 154 4.78 23.99 -44.89
CA GLY A 154 4.90 25.02 -45.92
C GLY A 154 6.26 25.71 -45.93
N TYR A 155 6.85 25.95 -44.76
CA TYR A 155 8.18 26.55 -44.62
C TYR A 155 9.26 25.59 -45.09
N ALA A 156 9.19 24.33 -44.65
CA ALA A 156 10.09 23.27 -45.11
C ALA A 156 10.00 23.07 -46.63
N GLN A 157 8.79 23.11 -47.21
CA GLN A 157 8.58 23.06 -48.65
C GLN A 157 9.18 24.29 -49.36
N ALA A 158 9.03 25.49 -48.79
CA ALA A 158 9.61 26.71 -49.33
C ALA A 158 11.15 26.69 -49.30
N MET A 159 11.76 26.12 -48.27
CA MET A 159 13.22 25.89 -48.20
C MET A 159 13.69 24.97 -49.33
N VAL A 160 12.96 23.88 -49.58
CA VAL A 160 13.29 22.91 -50.64
C VAL A 160 13.06 23.49 -52.05
N ALA A 161 12.01 24.28 -52.24
CA ALA A 161 11.62 24.82 -53.55
C ALA A 161 12.24 26.20 -53.86
N GLY A 162 12.84 26.88 -52.88
CA GLY A 162 13.34 28.24 -53.01
C GLY A 162 12.23 29.28 -53.23
N THR A 163 11.05 29.07 -52.64
CA THR A 163 9.89 29.96 -52.78
C THR A 163 9.74 30.90 -51.57
N GLU A 164 8.74 31.78 -51.61
CA GLU A 164 8.42 32.66 -50.49
C GLU A 164 8.05 31.85 -49.23
N ARG A 165 8.64 32.22 -48.09
CA ARG A 165 8.41 31.58 -46.78
C ARG A 165 7.04 31.99 -46.21
N PRO A 166 6.30 31.08 -45.57
CA PRO A 166 5.02 31.40 -44.93
C PRO A 166 5.18 32.35 -43.72
N SER A 167 4.05 32.80 -43.18
CA SER A 167 4.01 33.70 -42.02
C SER A 167 4.61 33.04 -40.77
N PRO A 168 5.36 33.77 -39.92
CA PRO A 168 6.00 33.23 -38.72
C PRO A 168 5.06 32.48 -37.77
N ALA A 169 5.64 31.65 -36.91
CA ALA A 169 4.91 30.87 -35.91
C ALA A 169 3.99 31.75 -35.05
N SER A 170 2.73 31.34 -34.94
CA SER A 170 1.72 32.04 -34.14
C SER A 170 1.73 31.48 -32.71
N PRO A 171 1.81 32.34 -31.68
CA PRO A 171 1.91 31.87 -30.31
C PRO A 171 0.61 31.20 -29.84
N LEU A 172 0.74 30.03 -29.21
CA LEU A 172 -0.39 29.30 -28.64
C LEU A 172 -0.49 29.61 -27.14
N LEU A 173 -1.70 29.88 -26.64
CA LEU A 173 -1.90 30.25 -25.23
C LEU A 173 -1.26 29.21 -24.29
N ARG A 174 -0.70 29.65 -23.15
CA ARG A 174 -0.15 28.70 -22.15
C ARG A 174 -1.24 27.93 -21.43
N ALA A 175 -2.40 28.55 -21.24
CA ALA A 175 -3.60 27.92 -20.73
C ALA A 175 -4.85 28.59 -21.32
N GLY A 176 -5.96 27.87 -21.36
CA GLY A 176 -7.21 28.39 -21.91
C GLY A 176 -8.30 27.34 -21.98
N VAL A 177 -9.48 27.76 -22.45
CA VAL A 177 -10.60 26.84 -22.67
C VAL A 177 -10.45 26.19 -24.05
N TYR A 178 -10.74 24.90 -24.11
CA TYR A 178 -10.88 24.17 -25.36
C TYR A 178 -12.33 23.71 -25.51
N TRP A 179 -12.86 23.75 -26.73
CA TRP A 179 -14.18 23.19 -27.02
C TRP A 179 -14.13 22.24 -28.23
N PRO A 180 -14.65 21.00 -28.12
CA PRO A 180 -14.67 20.07 -29.25
C PRO A 180 -15.38 20.66 -30.46
N GLY A 181 -14.70 20.68 -31.61
CA GLY A 181 -15.19 21.25 -32.87
C GLY A 181 -14.94 22.75 -33.05
N SER A 182 -14.77 23.53 -31.98
CA SER A 182 -14.45 24.96 -32.06
C SER A 182 -12.97 25.27 -31.82
N GLY A 183 -12.21 24.34 -31.24
CA GLY A 183 -10.78 24.53 -30.96
C GLY A 183 -10.53 25.32 -29.67
N ILE A 184 -9.48 26.16 -29.66
CA ILE A 184 -9.21 27.09 -28.56
C ILE A 184 -10.37 28.09 -28.50
N SER A 185 -10.95 28.27 -27.31
CA SER A 185 -12.21 28.98 -27.09
C SER A 185 -12.16 29.74 -25.77
N ASP A 186 -13.31 30.30 -25.37
CA ASP A 186 -13.50 30.97 -24.08
C ASP A 186 -14.61 30.31 -23.25
N LEU A 187 -14.82 30.84 -22.04
CA LEU A 187 -15.87 30.35 -21.14
C LEU A 187 -17.29 30.58 -21.71
N ALA A 188 -17.49 31.61 -22.53
CA ALA A 188 -18.80 31.90 -23.12
C ALA A 188 -19.20 30.82 -24.13
N ALA A 189 -18.25 30.35 -24.95
CA ALA A 189 -18.44 29.24 -25.87
C ALA A 189 -18.83 27.95 -25.13
N ALA A 190 -18.15 27.62 -24.02
CA ALA A 190 -18.51 26.46 -23.21
C ALA A 190 -19.92 26.59 -22.62
N LYS A 191 -20.25 27.76 -22.04
CA LYS A 191 -21.58 28.06 -21.48
C LYS A 191 -22.71 27.96 -22.51
N GLY A 192 -22.44 28.22 -23.79
CA GLY A 192 -23.42 28.10 -24.86
C GLY A 192 -23.98 26.67 -25.06
N ALA A 193 -23.25 25.65 -24.60
CA ALA A 193 -23.66 24.25 -24.67
C ALA A 193 -24.08 23.64 -23.32
N TRP A 194 -24.06 24.44 -22.26
CA TRP A 194 -24.38 23.99 -20.90
C TRP A 194 -25.88 23.95 -20.64
N THR A 195 -26.28 23.08 -19.72
CA THR A 195 -27.63 23.08 -19.15
C THR A 195 -27.65 24.00 -17.93
N ASP A 196 -28.61 24.92 -17.87
CA ASP A 196 -28.72 25.87 -16.75
C ASP A 196 -28.87 25.14 -15.41
N GLY A 197 -28.14 25.60 -14.40
CA GLY A 197 -28.10 25.01 -13.07
C GLY A 197 -27.43 23.63 -12.96
N ALA A 198 -26.95 22.99 -14.04
CA ALA A 198 -26.25 21.70 -13.95
C ALA A 198 -24.82 21.81 -13.35
N PRO A 199 -24.28 20.76 -12.72
CA PRO A 199 -22.95 20.80 -12.08
C PRO A 199 -21.82 21.08 -13.06
N VAL A 200 -20.92 22.01 -12.73
CA VAL A 200 -19.74 22.29 -13.55
C VAL A 200 -18.61 21.32 -13.23
N VAL A 201 -18.04 20.72 -14.28
CA VAL A 201 -16.95 19.74 -14.19
C VAL A 201 -15.78 20.17 -15.07
N PRO A 202 -14.76 20.82 -14.52
CA PRO A 202 -13.53 21.09 -15.24
C PRO A 202 -12.81 19.81 -15.63
N LEU A 203 -12.37 19.75 -16.87
CA LEU A 203 -11.46 18.71 -17.38
C LEU A 203 -10.12 19.38 -17.69
N ILE A 204 -9.16 19.23 -16.77
CA ILE A 204 -7.85 19.85 -16.85
C ILE A 204 -6.87 18.89 -17.53
N PHE A 205 -6.18 19.34 -18.58
CA PHE A 205 -5.25 18.50 -19.34
C PHE A 205 -4.05 19.30 -19.88
N TYR A 206 -3.02 18.61 -20.37
CA TYR A 206 -1.81 19.29 -20.87
C TYR A 206 -2.05 20.03 -22.19
N ARG A 207 -1.51 21.25 -22.29
CA ARG A 207 -1.39 22.05 -23.53
C ARG A 207 -0.78 21.25 -24.69
N ALA A 208 0.16 20.36 -24.39
CA ALA A 208 0.81 19.49 -25.38
C ALA A 208 -0.20 18.67 -26.21
N LEU A 209 -1.36 18.29 -25.64
CA LEU A 209 -2.39 17.56 -26.39
C LEU A 209 -3.09 18.44 -27.44
N VAL A 210 -3.23 19.73 -27.15
CA VAL A 210 -3.73 20.73 -28.12
C VAL A 210 -2.71 20.94 -29.24
N GLN A 211 -1.42 20.93 -28.90
CA GLN A 211 -0.34 21.11 -29.86
C GLN A 211 -0.19 19.92 -30.82
N GLY A 212 -0.39 18.70 -30.34
CA GLY A 212 -0.07 17.45 -31.06
C GLY A 212 -1.25 16.51 -31.33
N ALA A 213 -2.45 17.04 -31.54
CA ALA A 213 -3.65 16.29 -31.96
C ALA A 213 -4.09 15.12 -31.02
N GLY A 214 -3.74 15.15 -29.74
CA GLY A 214 -4.05 14.11 -28.74
C GLY A 214 -5.42 14.26 -28.05
N LEU A 215 -6.39 14.94 -28.66
CA LEU A 215 -7.62 15.42 -28.01
C LEU A 215 -8.79 14.43 -28.05
N ASN A 216 -8.63 13.26 -28.67
CA ASN A 216 -9.68 12.23 -28.75
C ASN A 216 -10.31 11.88 -27.38
N PRO A 217 -9.54 11.57 -26.31
CA PRO A 217 -10.11 11.31 -24.98
C PRO A 217 -10.81 12.52 -24.38
N VAL A 218 -10.26 13.72 -24.55
CA VAL A 218 -10.89 14.98 -24.07
C VAL A 218 -12.26 15.17 -24.71
N ASN A 219 -12.34 15.02 -26.04
CA ASN A 219 -13.59 15.15 -26.79
C ASN A 219 -14.65 14.14 -26.34
N ARG A 220 -14.25 12.90 -26.10
CA ARG A 220 -15.15 11.82 -25.67
C ARG A 220 -15.64 12.02 -24.23
N LEU A 221 -14.76 12.47 -23.32
CA LEU A 221 -15.15 12.84 -21.96
C LEU A 221 -16.16 13.99 -21.94
N VAL A 222 -15.93 15.07 -22.69
CA VAL A 222 -16.87 16.20 -22.80
C VAL A 222 -18.25 15.72 -23.23
N LYS A 223 -18.31 14.87 -24.26
CA LYS A 223 -19.58 14.31 -24.74
C LYS A 223 -20.26 13.42 -23.70
N SER A 224 -19.49 12.61 -22.96
CA SER A 224 -20.02 11.74 -21.92
C SER A 224 -20.56 12.52 -20.72
N LEU A 225 -19.84 13.57 -20.29
CA LEU A 225 -20.26 14.47 -19.22
C LEU A 225 -21.57 15.18 -19.56
N LEU A 226 -21.71 15.70 -20.79
CA LEU A 226 -22.98 16.30 -21.24
C LEU A 226 -24.13 15.30 -21.20
N ARG A 227 -23.90 14.05 -21.60
CA ARG A 227 -24.91 12.97 -21.54
C ARG A 227 -25.29 12.59 -20.11
N ALA A 228 -24.34 12.66 -19.19
CA ALA A 228 -24.57 12.46 -17.76
C ALA A 228 -25.25 13.67 -17.08
N GLY A 229 -25.61 14.72 -17.83
CA GLY A 229 -26.27 15.91 -17.30
C GLY A 229 -25.33 16.87 -16.57
N LEU A 230 -24.05 16.85 -16.91
CA LEU A 230 -23.01 17.71 -16.33
C LEU A 230 -22.57 18.79 -17.34
N ASN A 231 -22.04 19.90 -16.83
CA ASN A 231 -21.50 21.01 -17.61
C ASN A 231 -19.97 20.92 -17.68
N PRO A 232 -19.38 20.29 -18.72
CA PRO A 232 -17.94 20.15 -18.84
C PRO A 232 -17.26 21.49 -19.16
N LEU A 233 -16.10 21.73 -18.54
CA LEU A 233 -15.23 22.87 -18.83
C LEU A 233 -13.81 22.36 -19.17
N PRO A 234 -13.48 22.12 -20.46
CA PRO A 234 -12.16 21.61 -20.83
C PRO A 234 -11.13 22.74 -20.77
N ILE A 235 -10.13 22.59 -19.90
CA ILE A 235 -9.08 23.60 -19.69
C ILE A 235 -7.73 22.94 -19.97
N PHE A 236 -7.01 23.47 -20.94
CA PHE A 236 -5.62 23.07 -21.14
C PHE A 236 -4.69 23.96 -20.32
N VAL A 237 -3.60 23.39 -19.81
CA VAL A 237 -2.55 24.09 -19.06
C VAL A 237 -1.17 23.62 -19.51
N ALA A 238 -0.19 24.53 -19.54
CA ALA A 238 1.20 24.16 -19.78
C ALA A 238 1.75 23.33 -18.61
N SER A 239 1.47 23.79 -17.38
CA SER A 239 1.78 23.11 -16.13
C SER A 239 0.90 23.67 -15.03
N LEU A 240 0.56 22.84 -14.03
CA LEU A 240 -0.10 23.34 -12.82
C LEU A 240 0.82 24.23 -11.96
N LYS A 241 2.14 24.22 -12.22
CA LYS A 241 3.13 25.09 -11.57
C LYS A 241 3.43 26.37 -12.35
N ASP A 242 2.90 26.51 -13.57
CA ASP A 242 3.11 27.70 -14.40
C ASP A 242 2.21 28.86 -13.92
N PRO A 243 2.74 30.05 -13.61
CA PRO A 243 1.96 31.16 -13.06
C PRO A 243 0.81 31.64 -13.96
N ILE A 244 0.98 31.60 -15.28
CA ILE A 244 -0.05 32.01 -16.24
C ILE A 244 -1.20 30.99 -16.25
N SER A 245 -0.84 29.71 -16.25
CA SER A 245 -1.80 28.61 -16.15
C SER A 245 -2.60 28.69 -14.84
N LEU A 246 -1.93 29.00 -13.74
CA LEU A 246 -2.54 29.19 -12.42
C LEU A 246 -3.56 30.34 -12.40
N ALA A 247 -3.17 31.52 -12.89
CA ALA A 247 -4.05 32.69 -12.95
C ALA A 247 -5.27 32.44 -13.86
N THR A 248 -5.09 31.67 -14.94
CA THR A 248 -6.18 31.28 -15.84
C THR A 248 -7.14 30.33 -15.16
N LEU A 249 -6.64 29.31 -14.44
CA LEU A 249 -7.47 28.41 -13.65
C LEU A 249 -8.25 29.17 -12.58
N GLU A 250 -7.60 30.03 -11.81
CA GLU A 250 -8.24 30.86 -10.79
C GLU A 250 -9.37 31.70 -11.37
N HIS A 251 -9.13 32.38 -12.50
CA HIS A 251 -10.15 33.19 -13.17
C HIS A 251 -11.36 32.35 -13.62
N LEU A 252 -11.11 31.24 -14.31
CA LEU A 252 -12.17 30.38 -14.87
C LEU A 252 -12.99 29.71 -13.77
N LEU A 253 -12.32 29.14 -12.76
CA LEU A 253 -12.98 28.41 -11.68
C LEU A 253 -13.69 29.35 -10.69
N THR A 254 -13.25 30.60 -10.55
CA THR A 254 -14.02 31.61 -9.81
C THR A 254 -15.32 31.98 -10.54
N GLN A 255 -15.28 32.08 -11.87
CA GLN A 255 -16.48 32.40 -12.68
C GLN A 255 -17.42 31.21 -12.92
N ALA A 256 -16.89 30.00 -12.84
CA ALA A 256 -17.63 28.75 -12.95
C ALA A 256 -17.17 27.78 -11.84
N PRO A 257 -17.65 27.99 -10.59
CA PRO A 257 -17.24 27.19 -9.44
C PRO A 257 -17.47 25.70 -9.69
N PRO A 258 -16.43 24.86 -9.59
CA PRO A 258 -16.58 23.45 -9.91
C PRO A 258 -17.27 22.70 -8.76
N GLU A 259 -17.97 21.63 -9.12
CA GLU A 259 -18.50 20.67 -8.15
C GLU A 259 -17.62 19.43 -8.04
N VAL A 260 -16.99 19.03 -9.15
CA VAL A 260 -16.03 17.93 -9.28
C VAL A 260 -14.97 18.37 -10.30
N ILE A 261 -13.70 18.02 -10.09
CA ILE A 261 -12.61 18.27 -11.06
C ILE A 261 -12.11 16.95 -11.63
N LEU A 262 -12.02 16.84 -12.95
CA LEU A 262 -11.29 15.78 -13.64
C LEU A 262 -9.93 16.31 -14.07
N ASN A 263 -8.86 15.70 -13.60
CA ASN A 263 -7.49 16.09 -13.95
C ASN A 263 -6.78 14.96 -14.71
N ALA A 264 -6.35 15.27 -15.93
CA ALA A 264 -5.56 14.41 -16.81
C ALA A 264 -4.10 14.87 -16.94
N THR A 265 -3.64 15.78 -16.08
CA THR A 265 -2.21 16.11 -15.95
C THR A 265 -1.52 15.11 -15.04
N SER A 266 -0.29 14.73 -15.36
CA SER A 266 0.54 13.84 -14.56
C SER A 266 1.32 14.63 -13.49
N PHE A 267 1.93 13.90 -12.55
CA PHE A 267 2.73 14.43 -11.44
C PHE A 267 1.94 15.20 -10.37
N ALA A 268 2.58 15.31 -9.20
CA ALA A 268 2.14 16.14 -8.10
C ALA A 268 2.54 17.61 -8.30
N THR A 269 1.73 18.50 -7.76
CA THR A 269 2.12 19.88 -7.48
C THR A 269 2.94 19.94 -6.20
N GLY A 270 2.54 19.14 -5.19
CA GLY A 270 3.25 18.88 -3.94
C GLY A 270 4.56 18.11 -4.07
N SER A 271 5.28 17.96 -2.94
CA SER A 271 6.42 17.06 -2.78
C SER A 271 6.11 15.98 -1.75
N PRO A 272 6.50 14.71 -1.99
CA PRO A 272 6.39 13.64 -0.99
C PRO A 272 7.50 13.68 0.09
N HIS A 273 8.48 14.58 -0.01
CA HIS A 273 9.63 14.61 0.90
C HIS A 273 9.41 15.55 2.09
N GLN A 274 9.80 15.10 3.28
CA GLN A 274 9.80 15.93 4.49
C GLN A 274 10.79 17.10 4.35
N GLY A 275 10.35 18.31 4.74
CA GLY A 275 11.18 19.52 4.77
C GLY A 275 11.13 20.39 3.50
N ASP A 276 10.49 19.93 2.42
CA ASP A 276 10.19 20.80 1.28
C ASP A 276 9.08 21.79 1.67
N ALA A 277 9.20 23.05 1.26
CA ALA A 277 8.16 24.06 1.48
C ALA A 277 6.82 23.55 0.93
N GLU A 278 5.71 23.76 1.66
CA GLU A 278 4.37 23.38 1.20
C GLU A 278 4.11 23.97 -0.19
N ALA A 279 4.21 23.11 -1.20
CA ALA A 279 3.95 23.52 -2.56
C ALA A 279 2.45 23.79 -2.70
N PHE A 280 2.12 24.98 -3.20
CA PHE A 280 0.75 25.39 -3.44
C PHE A 280 0.05 24.39 -4.37
N ASN A 281 -1.03 23.76 -3.89
CA ASN A 281 -1.87 22.88 -4.68
C ASN A 281 -3.01 23.68 -5.33
N PRO A 282 -2.91 24.04 -6.63
CA PRO A 282 -3.95 24.82 -7.32
C PRO A 282 -5.27 24.07 -7.45
N LEU A 283 -5.27 22.74 -7.36
CA LEU A 283 -6.48 21.92 -7.47
C LEU A 283 -7.22 21.77 -6.12
N ALA A 284 -6.62 22.23 -5.02
CA ALA A 284 -7.24 22.32 -3.70
C ALA A 284 -7.36 23.77 -3.20
N ALA A 285 -7.08 24.76 -4.05
CA ALA A 285 -7.11 26.18 -3.71
C ALA A 285 -8.53 26.70 -3.46
N HIS A 286 -8.66 27.87 -2.84
CA HIS A 286 -9.95 28.46 -2.48
C HIS A 286 -10.92 28.64 -3.68
N PHE A 287 -10.40 28.94 -4.87
CA PHE A 287 -11.19 29.10 -6.10
C PHE A 287 -11.71 27.78 -6.69
N THR A 288 -11.29 26.63 -6.17
CA THR A 288 -11.77 25.30 -6.61
C THR A 288 -13.05 24.87 -5.91
N ASN A 289 -13.64 25.74 -5.07
CA ASN A 289 -14.90 25.45 -4.39
C ASN A 289 -14.85 24.11 -3.61
N LYS A 290 -13.68 23.73 -3.07
CA LYS A 290 -13.46 22.46 -2.36
C LYS A 290 -13.90 21.22 -3.16
N ALA A 291 -13.88 21.27 -4.49
CA ALA A 291 -14.30 20.15 -5.32
C ALA A 291 -13.34 18.95 -5.19
N PRO A 292 -13.84 17.71 -5.07
CA PRO A 292 -12.99 16.53 -5.15
C PRO A 292 -12.31 16.47 -6.53
N VAL A 293 -11.06 16.01 -6.53
CA VAL A 293 -10.21 15.97 -7.72
C VAL A 293 -9.99 14.51 -8.12
N PHE A 294 -10.47 14.12 -9.29
CA PHE A 294 -10.27 12.78 -9.85
C PHE A 294 -9.10 12.79 -10.83
N GLN A 295 -8.13 11.92 -10.59
CA GLN A 295 -7.06 11.65 -11.52
C GLN A 295 -7.57 10.72 -12.62
N VAL A 296 -7.58 11.21 -13.85
CA VAL A 296 -8.00 10.50 -15.07
C VAL A 296 -6.75 10.19 -15.88
N ILE A 297 -6.52 8.93 -16.23
CA ILE A 297 -5.23 8.50 -16.78
C ILE A 297 -5.30 8.39 -18.29
N PHE A 298 -4.40 9.10 -18.97
CA PHE A 298 -4.05 8.87 -20.37
C PHE A 298 -2.79 8.00 -20.36
N SER A 299 -2.98 6.68 -20.44
CA SER A 299 -1.88 5.72 -20.27
C SER A 299 -0.95 5.78 -21.48
N SER A 300 0.35 5.70 -21.17
CA SER A 300 1.39 5.62 -22.19
C SER A 300 1.54 4.22 -22.80
N SER A 301 0.80 3.24 -22.26
CA SER A 301 0.78 1.85 -22.74
C SER A 301 -0.33 1.64 -23.78
N THR A 302 -0.26 0.54 -24.52
CA THR A 302 -1.29 0.16 -25.50
C THR A 302 -2.55 -0.38 -24.82
N GLU A 303 -3.68 -0.33 -25.54
CA GLU A 303 -4.95 -0.87 -25.03
C GLU A 303 -4.87 -2.39 -24.86
N ALA A 304 -4.21 -3.09 -25.79
CA ALA A 304 -4.02 -4.54 -25.71
C ALA A 304 -3.23 -4.97 -24.47
N ALA A 305 -2.11 -4.30 -24.18
CA ALA A 305 -1.31 -4.59 -22.98
C ALA A 305 -2.12 -4.38 -21.69
N TRP A 306 -2.98 -3.36 -21.65
CA TRP A 306 -3.90 -3.14 -20.54
C TRP A 306 -5.00 -4.19 -20.47
N ALA A 307 -5.64 -4.52 -21.60
CA ALA A 307 -6.77 -5.43 -21.66
C ALA A 307 -6.38 -6.85 -21.26
N ASP A 308 -5.26 -7.34 -21.80
CA ASP A 308 -4.77 -8.71 -21.59
C ASP A 308 -4.00 -8.87 -20.28
N GLY A 309 -3.31 -7.81 -19.82
CA GLY A 309 -2.48 -7.82 -18.61
C GLY A 309 -3.28 -7.64 -17.32
N LEU A 310 -2.73 -8.12 -16.20
CA LEU A 310 -3.31 -7.95 -14.86
C LEU A 310 -2.67 -6.82 -14.03
N THR A 311 -1.59 -6.22 -14.52
CA THR A 311 -0.90 -5.09 -13.87
C THR A 311 -1.69 -3.78 -13.97
N GLY A 312 -2.49 -3.61 -15.02
CA GLY A 312 -3.31 -2.42 -15.27
C GLY A 312 -2.53 -1.19 -15.74
N LEU A 313 -1.37 -0.88 -15.16
CA LEU A 313 -0.51 0.22 -15.62
C LEU A 313 0.97 -0.18 -15.56
N SER A 314 1.77 0.42 -16.44
CA SER A 314 3.24 0.30 -16.37
C SER A 314 3.79 0.97 -15.11
N GLY A 315 4.97 0.54 -14.63
CA GLY A 315 5.61 1.16 -13.46
C GLY A 315 5.82 2.68 -13.59
N ARG A 316 6.05 3.17 -14.81
CA ARG A 316 6.12 4.61 -15.13
C ARG A 316 4.77 5.30 -14.92
N ASP A 317 3.69 4.73 -15.46
CA ASP A 317 2.35 5.28 -15.32
C ASP A 317 1.89 5.25 -13.86
N ILE A 318 2.20 4.20 -13.09
CA ILE A 318 1.93 4.12 -11.64
C ILE A 318 2.60 5.30 -10.91
N ALA A 319 3.89 5.53 -11.14
CA ALA A 319 4.59 6.62 -10.48
C ALA A 319 4.03 8.00 -10.84
N MET A 320 3.80 8.25 -12.14
CA MET A 320 3.43 9.58 -12.65
C MET A 320 1.93 9.92 -12.49
N ASN A 321 1.05 8.92 -12.62
CA ASN A 321 -0.39 9.10 -12.66
C ASN A 321 -1.12 8.55 -11.44
N VAL A 322 -0.43 7.88 -10.50
CA VAL A 322 -1.06 7.32 -9.29
C VAL A 322 -0.34 7.78 -8.03
N ALA A 323 0.88 7.29 -7.77
CA ALA A 323 1.57 7.51 -6.50
C ALA A 323 1.88 9.00 -6.23
N LEU A 324 2.35 9.75 -7.23
CA LEU A 324 2.57 11.19 -7.07
C LEU A 324 1.25 11.99 -6.96
N PRO A 325 0.25 11.79 -7.85
CA PRO A 325 -1.08 12.39 -7.66
C PRO A 325 -1.76 12.14 -6.31
N GLU A 326 -1.52 11.00 -5.66
CA GLU A 326 -2.01 10.74 -4.29
C GLU A 326 -1.51 11.80 -3.29
N VAL A 327 -0.28 12.32 -3.46
CA VAL A 327 0.31 13.40 -2.63
C VAL A 327 -0.51 14.69 -2.70
N ASP A 328 -1.14 14.97 -3.85
CA ASP A 328 -2.02 16.12 -4.04
C ASP A 328 -3.47 15.85 -3.54
N GLY A 329 -3.73 14.68 -2.96
CA GLY A 329 -5.06 14.26 -2.50
C GLY A 329 -6.01 13.86 -3.62
N ARG A 330 -5.48 13.59 -4.84
CA ARG A 330 -6.30 13.20 -5.98
C ARG A 330 -6.83 11.77 -5.82
N ILE A 331 -8.10 11.56 -6.17
CA ILE A 331 -8.78 10.26 -6.14
C ILE A 331 -8.51 9.57 -7.46
N LEU A 332 -7.96 8.35 -7.44
CA LEU A 332 -7.76 7.59 -8.66
C LEU A 332 -9.12 7.21 -9.28
N SER A 333 -9.32 7.54 -10.55
CA SER A 333 -10.48 7.08 -11.31
C SER A 333 -10.09 5.88 -12.21
N ARG A 334 -9.91 6.08 -13.51
CA ARG A 334 -9.56 5.03 -14.50
C ARG A 334 -8.54 5.51 -15.53
N ALA A 335 -7.89 4.55 -16.19
CA ALA A 335 -7.27 4.77 -17.48
C ALA A 335 -8.37 4.87 -18.54
N VAL A 336 -8.55 6.06 -19.10
CA VAL A 336 -9.63 6.36 -20.07
C VAL A 336 -9.12 6.41 -21.50
N SER A 337 -7.82 6.41 -21.69
CA SER A 337 -7.18 6.26 -22.99
C SER A 337 -5.86 5.55 -22.89
N PHE A 338 -5.49 4.96 -24.02
CA PHE A 338 -4.26 4.23 -24.23
C PHE A 338 -3.57 4.79 -25.46
N LYS A 339 -2.24 4.71 -25.48
CA LYS A 339 -1.45 5.16 -26.61
C LYS A 339 -1.22 3.96 -27.52
N ASP A 340 -1.80 4.01 -28.71
CA ASP A 340 -1.74 2.91 -29.66
C ASP A 340 -1.63 3.46 -31.09
N GLU A 341 -1.28 2.59 -32.03
CA GLU A 341 -1.35 2.91 -33.45
C GLU A 341 -2.79 3.28 -33.81
N ALA A 342 -2.99 4.52 -34.26
CA ALA A 342 -4.26 4.96 -34.80
C ALA A 342 -4.45 4.40 -36.21
N TYR A 343 -3.42 4.52 -37.04
CA TYR A 343 -3.33 4.03 -38.41
C TYR A 343 -1.89 4.16 -38.94
N PHE A 344 -1.55 3.38 -39.97
CA PHE A 344 -0.37 3.61 -40.79
C PHE A 344 -0.69 4.63 -41.88
N ASP A 345 0.04 5.75 -41.89
CA ASP A 345 -0.11 6.76 -42.94
C ASP A 345 0.80 6.43 -44.12
N GLU A 346 0.24 5.77 -45.13
CA GLU A 346 0.92 5.42 -46.38
C GLU A 346 1.64 6.61 -47.04
N ALA A 347 1.12 7.82 -46.87
CA ALA A 347 1.68 9.00 -47.50
C ALA A 347 2.93 9.53 -46.77
N THR A 348 3.05 9.24 -45.47
CA THR A 348 4.23 9.56 -44.65
C THR A 348 5.10 8.35 -44.29
N GLU A 349 4.66 7.15 -44.69
CA GLU A 349 5.24 5.84 -44.33
C GLU A 349 5.53 5.73 -42.82
N CYS A 350 4.62 6.28 -42.03
CA CYS A 350 4.77 6.39 -40.59
C CYS A 350 3.55 5.81 -39.89
N PRO A 351 3.74 4.95 -38.89
CA PRO A 351 2.66 4.55 -38.02
C PRO A 351 2.34 5.71 -37.06
N ILE A 352 1.12 6.23 -37.14
CA ILE A 352 0.68 7.35 -36.33
C ILE A 352 0.13 6.83 -35.01
N ALA A 353 0.89 7.00 -33.92
CA ALA A 353 0.45 6.65 -32.57
C ALA A 353 -0.16 7.86 -31.84
N THR A 354 -1.35 7.68 -31.27
CA THR A 354 -2.02 8.74 -30.47
C THR A 354 -2.85 8.14 -29.35
N TYR A 355 -3.35 8.99 -28.45
CA TYR A 355 -4.27 8.55 -27.41
C TYR A 355 -5.63 8.21 -28.01
N ARG A 356 -6.04 6.96 -27.84
CA ARG A 356 -7.37 6.47 -28.19
C ARG A 356 -8.20 6.28 -26.94
N ALA A 357 -9.39 6.85 -26.95
CA ALA A 357 -10.27 6.80 -25.81
C ALA A 357 -11.00 5.45 -25.71
N ARG A 358 -11.09 4.91 -24.48
CA ARG A 358 -11.79 3.67 -24.17
C ARG A 358 -13.17 3.99 -23.60
N GLY A 359 -14.22 3.59 -24.32
CA GLY A 359 -15.58 4.10 -24.14
C GLY A 359 -16.23 3.78 -22.80
N ASP A 360 -16.15 2.53 -22.37
CA ASP A 360 -16.65 2.06 -21.06
C ASP A 360 -15.91 2.73 -19.89
N ARG A 361 -14.59 2.93 -20.02
CA ARG A 361 -13.79 3.65 -19.01
C ARG A 361 -14.20 5.11 -18.88
N ILE A 362 -14.47 5.78 -20.00
CA ILE A 362 -14.98 7.16 -20.01
C ILE A 362 -16.36 7.25 -19.35
N GLN A 363 -17.25 6.31 -19.67
CA GLN A 363 -18.58 6.28 -19.12
C GLN A 363 -18.53 6.14 -17.59
N PHE A 364 -17.70 5.21 -17.08
CA PHE A 364 -17.48 5.06 -15.64
C PHE A 364 -17.05 6.36 -14.96
N VAL A 365 -16.08 7.09 -15.54
CA VAL A 365 -15.61 8.37 -14.98
C VAL A 365 -16.70 9.44 -15.00
N ALA A 366 -17.50 9.51 -16.07
CA ALA A 366 -18.62 10.45 -16.15
C ALA A 366 -19.71 10.15 -15.11
N ASP A 367 -20.05 8.87 -14.91
CA ASP A 367 -21.04 8.44 -13.92
C ASP A 367 -20.54 8.66 -12.49
N LEU A 368 -19.24 8.43 -12.25
CA LEU A 368 -18.62 8.70 -10.94
C LEU A 368 -18.69 10.20 -10.63
N ALA A 369 -18.33 11.06 -11.59
CA ALA A 369 -18.43 12.51 -11.43
C ALA A 369 -19.89 12.95 -11.17
N ALA A 370 -20.86 12.34 -11.87
CA ALA A 370 -22.28 12.61 -11.66
C ALA A 370 -22.75 12.21 -10.25
N ASN A 371 -22.32 11.06 -9.75
CA ASN A 371 -22.68 10.59 -8.41
C ASN A 371 -22.06 11.45 -7.30
N TRP A 372 -20.82 11.93 -7.47
CA TRP A 372 -20.22 12.90 -6.54
C TRP A 372 -20.93 14.26 -6.56
N ALA A 373 -21.32 14.76 -7.74
CA ALA A 373 -22.13 15.97 -7.84
C ALA A 373 -23.52 15.80 -7.20
N LYS A 374 -24.13 14.62 -7.37
CA LYS A 374 -25.40 14.25 -6.73
C LYS A 374 -25.28 14.25 -5.19
N LEU A 375 -24.24 13.62 -4.64
CA LEU A 375 -23.95 13.62 -3.21
C LEU A 375 -23.83 15.05 -2.67
N ARG A 376 -23.05 15.88 -3.37
CA ARG A 376 -22.79 17.26 -2.99
C ARG A 376 -24.06 18.13 -2.96
N ARG A 377 -24.94 17.95 -3.95
CA ARG A 377 -26.20 18.71 -4.08
C ARG A 377 -27.34 18.19 -3.23
N ALA A 378 -27.30 16.94 -2.79
CA ALA A 378 -28.29 16.39 -1.89
C ALA A 378 -28.30 17.20 -0.58
N LYS A 379 -29.50 17.60 -0.14
CA LYS A 379 -29.70 18.20 1.19
C LYS A 379 -29.27 17.21 2.24
N THR A 380 -28.69 17.69 3.35
CA THR A 380 -28.16 16.83 4.42
C THR A 380 -29.18 15.80 4.90
N GLU A 381 -30.43 16.21 5.13
CA GLU A 381 -31.52 15.32 5.58
C GLU A 381 -31.87 14.22 4.57
N ASP A 382 -31.70 14.49 3.27
CA ASP A 382 -31.99 13.57 2.16
C ASP A 382 -30.79 12.69 1.77
N ARG A 383 -29.62 12.88 2.41
CA ARG A 383 -28.42 12.12 2.07
C ARG A 383 -28.52 10.70 2.57
N LYS A 384 -28.47 9.76 1.62
CA LYS A 384 -28.43 8.32 1.90
C LYS A 384 -27.01 7.82 2.03
N VAL A 385 -26.63 7.32 3.22
CA VAL A 385 -25.28 6.84 3.52
C VAL A 385 -25.35 5.39 4.00
N ALA A 386 -24.48 4.54 3.48
CA ALA A 386 -24.33 3.16 3.97
C ALA A 386 -23.02 3.02 4.74
N LEU A 387 -23.07 2.51 5.97
CA LEU A 387 -21.91 2.18 6.80
C LEU A 387 -21.71 0.66 6.76
N ILE A 388 -20.59 0.19 6.23
CA ILE A 388 -20.33 -1.24 5.98
C ILE A 388 -19.26 -1.74 6.94
N LEU A 389 -19.61 -2.74 7.75
CA LEU A 389 -18.71 -3.42 8.67
C LEU A 389 -18.03 -4.57 7.95
N ALA A 390 -16.70 -4.65 8.01
CA ALA A 390 -15.96 -5.79 7.47
C ALA A 390 -16.31 -7.08 8.23
N ASN A 391 -16.30 -8.21 7.53
CA ASN A 391 -16.53 -9.50 8.17
C ASN A 391 -15.61 -10.57 7.60
N TYR A 392 -14.44 -10.69 8.20
CA TYR A 392 -13.53 -11.78 7.96
C TYR A 392 -12.65 -11.96 9.20
N PRO A 393 -12.65 -13.15 9.81
CA PRO A 393 -13.30 -14.39 9.37
C PRO A 393 -14.82 -14.46 9.62
N ASN A 394 -15.51 -15.43 9.00
CA ASN A 394 -16.99 -15.45 8.87
C ASN A 394 -17.77 -15.87 10.14
N LYS A 395 -17.14 -15.84 11.32
CA LYS A 395 -17.74 -16.33 12.57
C LYS A 395 -18.44 -15.20 13.35
N ASP A 396 -19.50 -15.52 14.06
CA ASP A 396 -20.30 -14.53 14.81
C ASP A 396 -19.57 -13.91 16.00
N GLY A 397 -18.56 -14.58 16.56
CA GLY A 397 -17.68 -13.99 17.56
C GLY A 397 -16.69 -12.98 16.98
N ARG A 398 -16.55 -12.96 15.63
CA ARG A 398 -15.54 -12.19 14.90
C ARG A 398 -16.10 -11.30 13.78
N LEU A 399 -17.27 -10.71 14.00
CA LEU A 399 -17.86 -9.70 13.11
C LEU A 399 -17.19 -8.32 13.29
N ALA A 400 -17.35 -7.43 12.31
CA ALA A 400 -16.87 -6.04 12.36
C ALA A 400 -15.35 -5.94 12.63
N ASN A 401 -14.56 -6.67 11.83
CA ASN A 401 -13.11 -6.65 11.95
C ASN A 401 -12.55 -5.24 11.64
N GLY A 402 -11.50 -4.86 12.35
CA GLY A 402 -10.91 -3.53 12.38
C GLY A 402 -9.65 -3.54 13.23
N VAL A 403 -8.48 -3.67 12.61
CA VAL A 403 -7.22 -3.77 13.37
C VAL A 403 -6.99 -2.51 14.20
N GLY A 404 -6.91 -2.67 15.52
CA GLY A 404 -6.75 -1.55 16.46
C GLY A 404 -7.95 -0.60 16.57
N LEU A 405 -9.10 -0.95 15.99
CA LEU A 405 -10.30 -0.11 15.96
C LEU A 405 -11.48 -0.83 16.61
N ASP A 406 -12.17 -0.16 17.53
CA ASP A 406 -13.49 -0.57 17.99
C ASP A 406 -14.54 -0.17 16.95
N THR A 407 -14.68 -1.02 15.92
CA THR A 407 -15.55 -0.74 14.76
C THR A 407 -17.02 -0.61 15.13
N PRO A 408 -17.60 -1.44 16.05
CA PRO A 408 -18.95 -1.23 16.54
C PRO A 408 -19.14 0.12 17.25
N ALA A 409 -18.26 0.48 18.19
CA ALA A 409 -18.37 1.76 18.90
C ALA A 409 -18.15 2.95 17.95
N ALA A 410 -17.18 2.85 17.04
CA ALA A 410 -16.94 3.82 15.98
C ALA A 410 -18.19 4.03 15.11
N THR A 411 -18.90 2.96 14.76
CA THR A 411 -20.12 3.03 13.93
C THR A 411 -21.26 3.70 14.69
N SER A 412 -21.47 3.34 15.96
CA SER A 412 -22.46 4.02 16.82
C SER A 412 -22.13 5.50 17.01
N HIS A 413 -20.84 5.84 17.15
CA HIS A 413 -20.38 7.22 17.21
C HIS A 413 -20.64 7.98 15.89
N VAL A 414 -20.34 7.37 14.74
CA VAL A 414 -20.61 7.97 13.42
C VAL A 414 -22.11 8.18 13.20
N LEU A 415 -22.98 7.25 13.59
CA LEU A 415 -24.43 7.45 13.51
C LEU A 415 -24.89 8.67 14.31
N LYS A 416 -24.34 8.86 15.52
CA LYS A 416 -24.58 10.05 16.34
C LYS A 416 -24.06 11.32 15.65
N LEU A 417 -22.81 11.29 15.16
CA LEU A 417 -22.18 12.41 14.46
C LEU A 417 -22.99 12.85 13.23
N LEU A 418 -23.52 11.90 12.46
CA LEU A 418 -24.41 12.18 11.33
C LEU A 418 -25.73 12.80 11.78
N GLY A 419 -26.34 12.28 12.86
CA GLY A 419 -27.54 12.87 13.46
C GLY A 419 -27.32 14.32 13.92
N ASP A 420 -26.19 14.59 14.59
CA ASP A 420 -25.81 15.92 15.09
C ASP A 420 -25.57 16.92 13.93
N GLU A 421 -25.07 16.44 12.77
CA GLU A 421 -24.90 17.25 11.55
C GLU A 421 -26.22 17.43 10.75
N GLY A 422 -27.32 16.79 11.16
CA GLY A 422 -28.65 16.94 10.56
C GLY A 422 -29.00 15.94 9.46
N TYR A 423 -28.28 14.81 9.38
CA TYR A 423 -28.73 13.68 8.56
C TYR A 423 -29.98 13.04 9.19
N HIS A 424 -30.86 12.47 8.36
CA HIS A 424 -32.02 11.75 8.88
C HIS A 424 -31.63 10.38 9.45
N VAL A 425 -31.22 10.36 10.73
CA VAL A 425 -30.90 9.15 11.49
C VAL A 425 -32.03 8.80 12.44
N ALA A 426 -32.74 7.71 12.19
CA ALA A 426 -33.89 7.28 12.99
C ALA A 426 -33.54 6.11 13.91
N ASN A 427 -33.79 6.26 15.22
CA ASN A 427 -33.59 5.23 16.25
C ASN A 427 -32.19 4.55 16.20
N PRO A 428 -31.08 5.32 16.16
CA PRO A 428 -29.74 4.73 16.17
C PRO A 428 -29.54 3.90 17.46
N PRO A 429 -28.71 2.84 17.42
CA PRO A 429 -28.39 2.05 18.60
C PRO A 429 -27.67 2.95 19.62
N PRO A 430 -27.96 2.81 20.93
CA PRO A 430 -27.35 3.65 21.96
C PRO A 430 -25.85 3.40 22.14
N ASP A 431 -25.39 2.18 21.85
CA ASP A 431 -24.02 1.70 22.09
C ASP A 431 -23.64 0.59 21.10
N SER A 432 -22.41 0.07 21.23
CA SER A 432 -21.87 -1.03 20.42
C SER A 432 -22.59 -2.36 20.66
N ASP A 433 -22.95 -2.68 21.90
CA ASP A 433 -23.60 -3.94 22.24
C ASP A 433 -25.01 -4.04 21.64
N ALA A 434 -25.78 -2.95 21.68
CA ALA A 434 -27.09 -2.89 21.04
C ALA A 434 -26.97 -3.03 19.51
N LEU A 435 -25.94 -2.42 18.89
CA LEU A 435 -25.68 -2.57 17.47
C LEU A 435 -25.35 -4.03 17.11
N MET A 436 -24.41 -4.65 17.83
CA MET A 436 -23.99 -6.02 17.55
C MET A 436 -25.09 -7.03 17.82
N LYS A 437 -25.89 -6.84 18.87
CA LYS A 437 -27.08 -7.66 19.14
C LYS A 437 -28.10 -7.58 18.01
N ALA A 438 -28.36 -6.38 17.48
CA ALA A 438 -29.26 -6.20 16.34
C ALA A 438 -28.71 -6.85 15.07
N MET A 439 -27.40 -6.75 14.83
CA MET A 439 -26.74 -7.38 13.69
C MET A 439 -26.79 -8.91 13.75
N MET A 440 -26.45 -9.50 14.91
CA MET A 440 -26.45 -10.96 15.11
C MET A 440 -27.84 -11.59 15.09
N ALA A 441 -28.92 -10.81 15.30
CA ALA A 441 -30.28 -11.30 15.12
C ALA A 441 -30.63 -11.53 13.63
N GLY A 442 -29.95 -10.83 12.72
CA GLY A 442 -30.14 -10.91 11.27
C GLY A 442 -29.32 -12.00 10.58
N PRO A 443 -29.37 -12.08 9.24
CA PRO A 443 -28.67 -13.09 8.46
C PRO A 443 -27.17 -12.78 8.33
N THR A 444 -26.37 -13.10 9.36
CA THR A 444 -24.91 -12.94 9.31
C THR A 444 -24.24 -13.94 8.36
N ASN A 445 -22.92 -13.87 8.18
CA ASN A 445 -22.17 -14.81 7.34
C ASN A 445 -22.07 -16.23 7.93
N TRP A 446 -22.55 -16.45 9.16
CA TRP A 446 -22.57 -17.76 9.81
C TRP A 446 -23.71 -18.63 9.26
N LEU A 447 -23.35 -19.66 8.47
CA LEU A 447 -24.33 -20.43 7.70
C LEU A 447 -25.14 -21.45 8.52
N THR A 448 -24.58 -21.96 9.63
CA THR A 448 -25.10 -23.12 10.38
C THR A 448 -26.57 -23.00 10.76
N ASP A 449 -27.01 -21.81 11.17
CA ASP A 449 -28.39 -21.50 11.57
C ASP A 449 -29.00 -20.35 10.76
N ARG A 450 -28.38 -19.93 9.65
CA ARG A 450 -28.84 -18.80 8.83
C ARG A 450 -30.29 -18.92 8.39
N HIS A 451 -30.78 -20.13 8.15
CA HIS A 451 -32.14 -20.38 7.65
C HIS A 451 -33.25 -20.03 8.67
N VAL A 452 -32.95 -19.96 9.97
CA VAL A 452 -33.92 -19.56 11.01
C VAL A 452 -33.76 -18.12 11.49
N ARG A 453 -32.69 -17.42 11.07
CA ARG A 453 -32.47 -16.01 11.46
C ARG A 453 -33.45 -15.09 10.75
N THR A 454 -33.94 -14.09 11.48
CA THR A 454 -34.93 -13.13 10.98
C THR A 454 -34.46 -11.71 11.28
N GLY A 455 -34.46 -10.85 10.27
CA GLY A 455 -33.96 -9.48 10.36
C GLY A 455 -33.28 -9.08 9.08
N GLY A 456 -32.73 -7.88 9.03
CA GLY A 456 -32.11 -7.36 7.82
C GLY A 456 -33.13 -6.80 6.82
N VAL A 457 -32.73 -6.78 5.55
CA VAL A 457 -33.55 -6.35 4.41
C VAL A 457 -33.58 -7.43 3.33
N ASP A 458 -34.57 -7.34 2.44
CA ASP A 458 -34.70 -8.27 1.32
C ASP A 458 -34.41 -7.58 -0.02
N LEU A 459 -33.78 -8.30 -0.94
CA LEU A 459 -33.77 -7.97 -2.37
C LEU A 459 -34.55 -9.05 -3.13
N SER A 460 -35.56 -8.65 -3.91
CA SER A 460 -36.34 -9.62 -4.70
C SER A 460 -35.45 -10.28 -5.76
N LEU A 461 -35.71 -11.55 -6.09
CA LEU A 461 -34.97 -12.22 -7.16
C LEU A 461 -35.13 -11.51 -8.51
N ALA A 462 -36.29 -10.90 -8.77
CA ALA A 462 -36.54 -10.16 -9.99
C ALA A 462 -35.66 -8.91 -10.11
N ASP A 463 -35.51 -8.16 -9.02
CA ASP A 463 -34.63 -6.98 -8.98
C ASP A 463 -33.15 -7.40 -9.09
N TYR A 464 -32.77 -8.48 -8.40
CA TYR A 464 -31.44 -9.08 -8.55
C TYR A 464 -31.15 -9.45 -10.01
N GLN A 465 -32.04 -10.18 -10.68
CA GLN A 465 -31.86 -10.61 -12.06
C GLN A 465 -31.79 -9.45 -13.05
N ARG A 466 -32.55 -8.37 -12.82
CA ARG A 466 -32.49 -7.14 -13.61
C ARG A 466 -31.08 -6.55 -13.60
N ASP A 467 -30.49 -6.44 -12.42
CA ASP A 467 -29.19 -5.80 -12.24
C ASP A 467 -28.05 -6.76 -12.62
N TYR A 468 -28.18 -8.06 -12.30
CA TYR A 468 -27.27 -9.12 -12.72
C TYR A 468 -27.14 -9.19 -14.25
N ALA A 469 -28.24 -9.02 -14.99
CA ALA A 469 -28.24 -9.05 -16.45
C ALA A 469 -27.42 -7.91 -17.09
N GLN A 470 -27.09 -6.84 -16.34
CA GLN A 470 -26.23 -5.75 -16.82
C GLN A 470 -24.74 -6.08 -16.74
N LEU A 471 -24.35 -7.13 -16.02
CA LEU A 471 -22.95 -7.53 -15.89
C LEU A 471 -22.39 -8.06 -17.23
N PRO A 472 -21.09 -7.81 -17.53
CA PRO A 472 -20.41 -8.42 -18.65
C PRO A 472 -20.60 -9.94 -18.68
N TYR A 473 -20.74 -10.49 -19.88
CA TYR A 473 -20.99 -11.93 -20.06
C TYR A 473 -19.91 -12.79 -19.39
N ALA A 474 -18.64 -12.39 -19.49
CA ALA A 474 -17.52 -13.09 -18.87
C ALA A 474 -17.67 -13.22 -17.33
N LEU A 475 -18.18 -12.17 -16.66
CA LEU A 475 -18.39 -12.21 -15.21
C LEU A 475 -19.58 -13.08 -14.82
N ARG A 476 -20.67 -13.02 -15.60
CA ARG A 476 -21.83 -13.90 -15.37
C ARG A 476 -21.44 -15.36 -15.52
N GLN A 477 -20.69 -15.68 -16.58
CA GLN A 477 -20.17 -17.03 -16.79
C GLN A 477 -19.30 -17.49 -15.62
N GLN A 478 -18.35 -16.67 -15.14
CA GLN A 478 -17.52 -17.03 -13.99
C GLN A 478 -18.34 -17.34 -12.72
N ILE A 479 -19.39 -16.55 -12.44
CA ILE A 479 -20.27 -16.81 -11.31
C ILE A 479 -21.13 -18.06 -11.52
N GLU A 480 -21.73 -18.23 -12.69
CA GLU A 480 -22.57 -19.40 -12.98
C GLU A 480 -21.74 -20.70 -12.96
N ASP A 481 -20.51 -20.67 -13.47
CA ASP A 481 -19.57 -21.78 -13.45
C ASP A 481 -19.14 -22.15 -12.01
N ARG A 482 -18.96 -21.16 -11.13
CA ARG A 482 -18.53 -21.39 -9.74
C ARG A 482 -19.68 -21.69 -8.77
N TRP A 483 -20.75 -20.93 -8.84
CA TRP A 483 -21.81 -20.87 -7.83
C TRP A 483 -23.18 -21.37 -8.34
N GLY A 484 -23.31 -21.64 -9.64
CA GLY A 484 -24.56 -22.11 -10.22
C GLY A 484 -25.59 -21.00 -10.39
N ALA A 485 -26.85 -21.32 -10.09
CA ALA A 485 -27.97 -20.39 -10.23
C ALA A 485 -28.12 -19.53 -8.96
N PRO A 486 -28.65 -18.30 -9.03
CA PRO A 486 -28.82 -17.46 -7.84
C PRO A 486 -29.68 -18.11 -6.74
N GLU A 487 -30.60 -19.00 -7.10
CA GLU A 487 -31.46 -19.73 -6.18
C GLU A 487 -30.73 -20.80 -5.35
N THR A 488 -29.49 -21.18 -5.72
CA THR A 488 -28.67 -22.12 -4.94
C THR A 488 -27.82 -21.43 -3.88
N ASP A 489 -27.81 -20.10 -3.83
CA ASP A 489 -27.08 -19.34 -2.82
C ASP A 489 -27.68 -19.56 -1.41
N PRO A 490 -26.87 -19.77 -0.36
CA PRO A 490 -27.36 -19.98 1.01
C PRO A 490 -28.23 -18.83 1.56
N PHE A 491 -28.12 -17.63 0.99
CA PHE A 491 -28.89 -16.45 1.40
C PHE A 491 -30.19 -16.26 0.62
N TYR A 492 -30.45 -17.08 -0.40
CA TYR A 492 -31.72 -17.11 -1.08
C TYR A 492 -32.80 -17.79 -0.22
N THR A 493 -33.98 -17.16 -0.17
CA THR A 493 -35.18 -17.69 0.45
C THR A 493 -36.25 -17.83 -0.62
N ALA A 494 -36.71 -19.07 -0.85
CA ALA A 494 -37.76 -19.36 -1.83
C ALA A 494 -39.09 -18.69 -1.47
N GLY A 495 -39.80 -18.23 -2.49
CA GLY A 495 -41.14 -17.67 -2.37
C GLY A 495 -42.23 -18.72 -2.59
N GLU A 496 -43.29 -18.71 -1.78
CA GLU A 496 -44.47 -19.57 -2.02
C GLU A 496 -45.38 -19.00 -3.14
N VAL A 497 -45.35 -17.67 -3.33
CA VAL A 497 -46.25 -16.94 -4.25
C VAL A 497 -45.48 -15.97 -5.19
N ASP A 498 -44.20 -15.71 -4.92
CA ASP A 498 -43.31 -14.86 -5.72
C ASP A 498 -42.04 -15.61 -6.14
N CYS A 499 -41.13 -14.93 -6.87
CA CYS A 499 -39.87 -15.51 -7.34
C CYS A 499 -38.82 -15.72 -6.22
N GLY A 500 -39.15 -15.48 -4.95
CA GLY A 500 -38.21 -15.50 -3.82
C GLY A 500 -37.33 -14.25 -3.73
N ARG A 501 -36.38 -14.28 -2.77
CA ARG A 501 -35.60 -13.11 -2.34
C ARG A 501 -34.25 -13.49 -1.72
N PHE A 502 -33.29 -12.57 -1.75
CA PHE A 502 -32.08 -12.63 -0.94
C PHE A 502 -32.29 -11.93 0.39
N ALA A 503 -31.96 -12.59 1.50
CA ALA A 503 -31.91 -11.96 2.82
C ALA A 503 -30.53 -11.31 3.02
N LEU A 504 -30.50 -10.02 3.37
CA LEU A 504 -29.29 -9.22 3.44
C LEU A 504 -29.12 -8.64 4.85
N SER A 505 -27.89 -8.73 5.39
CA SER A 505 -27.55 -8.24 6.73
C SER A 505 -27.42 -6.71 6.76
N VAL A 506 -28.54 -6.01 6.70
CA VAL A 506 -28.60 -4.53 6.70
C VAL A 506 -29.62 -4.02 7.71
N LEU A 507 -29.20 -3.09 8.57
CA LEU A 507 -30.03 -2.41 9.55
C LEU A 507 -30.37 -0.99 9.05
N HIS A 508 -31.64 -0.59 9.17
CA HIS A 508 -32.12 0.73 8.77
C HIS A 508 -32.22 1.70 9.94
N TYR A 509 -31.60 2.87 9.78
CA TYR A 509 -31.67 3.99 10.72
C TYR A 509 -32.08 5.26 9.97
N GLY A 510 -33.21 5.25 9.26
CA GLY A 510 -33.66 6.36 8.41
C GLY A 510 -32.96 6.37 7.05
N ASN A 511 -32.28 7.46 6.72
CA ASN A 511 -31.45 7.59 5.51
C ASN A 511 -30.01 7.10 5.74
N VAL A 512 -29.71 6.50 6.88
CA VAL A 512 -28.44 5.80 7.11
C VAL A 512 -28.71 4.32 7.34
N VAL A 513 -27.91 3.46 6.71
CA VAL A 513 -27.98 2.00 6.91
C VAL A 513 -26.64 1.48 7.42
N VAL A 514 -26.68 0.44 8.26
CA VAL A 514 -25.48 -0.29 8.69
C VAL A 514 -25.56 -1.70 8.15
N GLY A 515 -24.58 -2.11 7.35
CA GLY A 515 -24.54 -3.44 6.74
C GLY A 515 -23.32 -4.25 7.17
N LEU A 516 -23.47 -5.56 7.28
CA LEU A 516 -22.35 -6.49 7.42
C LEU A 516 -21.90 -6.94 6.03
N GLN A 517 -20.62 -6.73 5.71
CA GLN A 517 -20.09 -7.13 4.40
C GLN A 517 -20.23 -8.64 4.19
N PRO A 518 -20.77 -9.09 3.05
CA PRO A 518 -20.90 -10.52 2.81
C PRO A 518 -19.55 -11.24 2.67
N ALA A 519 -19.56 -12.53 3.00
CA ALA A 519 -18.39 -13.39 2.88
C ALA A 519 -17.99 -13.60 1.41
N ARG A 520 -16.70 -13.83 1.16
CA ARG A 520 -16.17 -14.07 -0.19
C ARG A 520 -16.56 -15.44 -0.78
N GLY A 521 -17.11 -16.34 0.03
CA GLY A 521 -17.59 -17.66 -0.41
C GLY A 521 -16.76 -18.86 0.05
N TYR A 522 -15.60 -18.66 0.70
CA TYR A 522 -14.77 -19.77 1.23
C TYR A 522 -15.51 -20.70 2.20
N ASN A 523 -16.55 -20.21 2.86
CA ASN A 523 -17.40 -20.97 3.78
C ASN A 523 -18.58 -21.70 3.11
N ILE A 524 -18.88 -21.42 1.83
CA ILE A 524 -20.03 -22.03 1.13
C ILE A 524 -19.68 -23.43 0.64
N ASP A 525 -18.50 -23.57 0.03
CA ASP A 525 -17.94 -24.85 -0.39
C ASP A 525 -16.42 -24.87 -0.11
N PRO A 526 -16.04 -25.11 1.16
CA PRO A 526 -14.64 -24.95 1.57
C PRO A 526 -13.68 -25.87 0.82
N THR A 527 -14.12 -27.07 0.41
CA THR A 527 -13.26 -28.12 -0.17
C THR A 527 -12.78 -27.77 -1.58
N GLU A 528 -13.62 -27.24 -2.46
CA GLU A 528 -13.14 -26.80 -3.79
C GLU A 528 -12.51 -25.41 -3.74
N THR A 529 -12.89 -24.58 -2.77
CA THR A 529 -12.52 -23.17 -2.74
C THR A 529 -11.09 -22.93 -2.26
N TYR A 530 -10.54 -23.74 -1.34
CA TYR A 530 -9.20 -23.48 -0.81
C TYR A 530 -8.07 -23.61 -1.87
N HIS A 531 -8.34 -24.26 -3.01
CA HIS A 531 -7.44 -24.34 -4.17
C HIS A 531 -7.59 -23.15 -5.15
N SER A 532 -8.52 -22.23 -4.88
CA SER A 532 -8.93 -21.18 -5.82
C SER A 532 -8.55 -19.78 -5.30
N PRO A 533 -7.29 -19.33 -5.49
CA PRO A 533 -6.85 -18.01 -5.04
C PRO A 533 -7.61 -16.84 -5.68
N ASP A 534 -8.16 -17.06 -6.87
CA ASP A 534 -8.97 -16.14 -7.65
C ASP A 534 -10.48 -16.37 -7.49
N LEU A 535 -10.92 -16.85 -6.31
CA LEU A 535 -12.34 -17.05 -6.02
C LEU A 535 -13.18 -15.79 -6.29
N VAL A 536 -14.19 -15.96 -7.15
CA VAL A 536 -15.18 -14.95 -7.53
C VAL A 536 -16.29 -14.85 -6.47
N PRO A 537 -16.88 -13.66 -6.25
CA PRO A 537 -17.88 -13.46 -5.19
C PRO A 537 -19.19 -14.25 -5.47
N PRO A 538 -19.89 -14.75 -4.44
CA PRO A 538 -21.16 -15.45 -4.59
C PRO A 538 -22.32 -14.48 -4.91
N HIS A 539 -23.50 -15.03 -5.24
CA HIS A 539 -24.67 -14.24 -5.62
C HIS A 539 -25.13 -13.28 -4.50
N ASN A 540 -25.07 -13.68 -3.22
CA ASN A 540 -25.42 -12.80 -2.10
C ASN A 540 -24.58 -11.53 -2.07
N TYR A 541 -23.34 -11.60 -2.55
CA TYR A 541 -22.37 -10.53 -2.44
C TYR A 541 -22.75 -9.43 -3.42
N LEU A 542 -23.12 -9.86 -4.64
CA LEU A 542 -23.74 -9.00 -5.63
C LEU A 542 -25.08 -8.44 -5.14
N ALA A 543 -25.96 -9.29 -4.59
CA ALA A 543 -27.27 -8.86 -4.10
C ALA A 543 -27.16 -7.74 -3.04
N PHE A 544 -26.21 -7.87 -2.11
CA PHE A 544 -25.94 -6.86 -1.09
C PHE A 544 -25.56 -5.50 -1.71
N TYR A 545 -24.58 -5.47 -2.60
CA TYR A 545 -24.12 -4.22 -3.21
C TYR A 545 -25.10 -3.65 -4.25
N PHE A 546 -25.83 -4.50 -4.98
CA PHE A 546 -26.92 -4.06 -5.86
C PHE A 546 -28.04 -3.41 -5.07
N TRP A 547 -28.43 -4.00 -3.93
CA TRP A 547 -29.42 -3.39 -3.04
C TRP A 547 -28.95 -2.01 -2.56
N LEU A 548 -27.68 -1.87 -2.13
CA LEU A 548 -27.13 -0.57 -1.70
C LEU A 548 -27.17 0.48 -2.83
N ARG A 549 -26.82 0.08 -4.06
CA ARG A 549 -26.69 0.99 -5.21
C ARG A 549 -28.03 1.36 -5.84
N HIS A 550 -28.95 0.41 -5.96
CA HIS A 550 -30.12 0.53 -6.82
C HIS A 550 -31.44 0.63 -6.03
N GLU A 551 -31.59 -0.14 -4.95
CA GLU A 551 -32.81 -0.13 -4.13
C GLU A 551 -32.74 0.93 -3.02
N PHE A 552 -31.71 0.88 -2.18
CA PHE A 552 -31.46 1.93 -1.20
C PHE A 552 -31.07 3.24 -1.90
N GLY A 553 -30.24 3.15 -2.95
CA GLY A 553 -29.78 4.30 -3.72
C GLY A 553 -28.79 5.15 -2.95
N ALA A 554 -27.79 4.51 -2.32
CA ALA A 554 -26.76 5.18 -1.53
C ALA A 554 -26.11 6.32 -2.32
N HIS A 555 -26.03 7.51 -1.71
CA HIS A 555 -25.23 8.61 -2.25
C HIS A 555 -23.74 8.43 -1.93
N ALA A 556 -23.42 7.75 -0.82
CA ALA A 556 -22.07 7.36 -0.46
C ALA A 556 -22.09 6.04 0.32
N ILE A 557 -21.04 5.24 0.13
CA ILE A 557 -20.77 4.05 0.91
C ILE A 557 -19.51 4.32 1.74
N VAL A 558 -19.59 4.05 3.03
CA VAL A 558 -18.51 4.18 4.00
C VAL A 558 -18.16 2.79 4.51
N HIS A 559 -16.99 2.26 4.19
CA HIS A 559 -16.49 1.06 4.83
C HIS A 559 -15.80 1.42 6.15
N MET A 560 -16.20 0.81 7.25
CA MET A 560 -15.74 1.17 8.59
C MET A 560 -14.54 0.30 9.00
N GLY A 561 -13.35 0.87 8.97
CA GLY A 561 -12.12 0.24 9.47
C GLY A 561 -11.39 -0.65 8.48
N LYS A 562 -10.08 -0.79 8.69
CA LYS A 562 -9.21 -1.71 7.96
C LYS A 562 -9.59 -3.16 8.29
N HIS A 563 -9.88 -4.03 7.32
CA HIS A 563 -10.25 -3.74 5.94
C HIS A 563 -11.39 -4.67 5.52
N GLY A 564 -12.14 -4.27 4.51
CA GLY A 564 -13.13 -5.10 3.86
C GLY A 564 -12.47 -6.10 2.92
N ASN A 565 -13.29 -6.87 2.21
CA ASN A 565 -12.84 -7.87 1.24
C ASN A 565 -13.10 -7.46 -0.23
N LEU A 566 -13.62 -6.25 -0.49
CA LEU A 566 -14.09 -5.81 -1.81
C LEU A 566 -12.94 -5.44 -2.74
N GLU A 567 -12.02 -4.62 -2.23
CA GLU A 567 -10.81 -4.17 -2.92
C GLU A 567 -9.82 -5.31 -3.19
N TRP A 568 -10.07 -6.50 -2.64
CA TRP A 568 -9.26 -7.70 -2.80
C TRP A 568 -9.90 -8.74 -3.74
N LEU A 569 -11.09 -8.48 -4.28
CA LEU A 569 -11.74 -9.37 -5.24
C LEU A 569 -10.91 -9.51 -6.53
N PRO A 570 -11.08 -10.61 -7.29
CA PRO A 570 -10.21 -10.88 -8.45
C PRO A 570 -10.32 -9.81 -9.53
N GLY A 571 -9.20 -9.50 -10.18
CA GLY A 571 -9.12 -8.53 -11.28
C GLY A 571 -7.75 -7.87 -11.37
N LYS A 572 -7.66 -6.81 -12.19
CA LYS A 572 -6.41 -6.04 -12.37
C LYS A 572 -5.96 -5.39 -11.05
N ALA A 573 -4.65 -5.17 -10.90
CA ALA A 573 -4.04 -4.55 -9.73
C ALA A 573 -4.51 -3.09 -9.51
N LEU A 574 -4.70 -2.34 -10.59
CA LEU A 574 -5.27 -0.99 -10.59
C LEU A 574 -5.78 -0.63 -12.00
N ALA A 575 -6.35 0.57 -12.16
CA ALA A 575 -6.94 1.02 -13.43
C ALA A 575 -7.89 -0.03 -14.03
N LEU A 576 -8.87 -0.43 -13.21
CA LEU A 576 -9.73 -1.58 -13.45
C LEU A 576 -10.50 -1.50 -14.78
N SER A 577 -10.86 -2.67 -15.31
CA SER A 577 -11.83 -2.85 -16.40
C SER A 577 -13.23 -3.16 -15.84
N GLU A 578 -14.25 -3.19 -16.71
CA GLU A 578 -15.63 -3.60 -16.34
C GLU A 578 -15.71 -5.07 -15.93
N GLU A 579 -14.69 -5.86 -16.31
CA GLU A 579 -14.53 -7.27 -15.96
C GLU A 579 -13.70 -7.47 -14.68
N CYS A 580 -13.41 -6.41 -13.92
CA CYS A 580 -12.82 -6.53 -12.59
C CYS A 580 -13.92 -6.58 -11.53
N TRP A 581 -13.91 -7.61 -10.68
CA TRP A 581 -14.94 -7.79 -9.65
C TRP A 581 -15.13 -6.59 -8.70
N PRO A 582 -14.07 -5.91 -8.21
CA PRO A 582 -14.28 -4.72 -7.37
C PRO A 582 -15.11 -3.64 -8.07
N GLU A 583 -14.93 -3.45 -9.37
CA GLU A 583 -15.70 -2.48 -10.15
C GLU A 583 -17.13 -2.95 -10.42
N ALA A 584 -17.30 -4.19 -10.86
CA ALA A 584 -18.61 -4.75 -11.19
C ALA A 584 -19.57 -4.70 -9.98
N VAL A 585 -19.05 -5.04 -8.80
CA VAL A 585 -19.77 -4.98 -7.53
C VAL A 585 -20.05 -3.54 -7.11
N PHE A 586 -19.02 -2.71 -6.99
CA PHE A 586 -19.13 -1.41 -6.31
C PHE A 586 -19.65 -0.29 -7.22
N GLY A 587 -19.35 -0.39 -8.52
CA GLY A 587 -19.72 0.59 -9.53
C GLY A 587 -19.11 1.99 -9.29
N PRO A 588 -19.60 3.01 -10.02
CA PRO A 588 -19.13 4.39 -9.91
C PRO A 588 -19.73 5.12 -8.68
N THR A 589 -19.63 4.52 -7.50
CA THR A 589 -20.22 5.04 -6.25
C THR A 589 -19.18 5.86 -5.46
N PRO A 590 -19.55 6.98 -4.80
CA PRO A 590 -18.68 7.66 -3.84
C PRO A 590 -18.32 6.74 -2.67
N HIS A 591 -17.01 6.56 -2.46
CA HIS A 591 -16.45 5.67 -1.46
C HIS A 591 -15.64 6.47 -0.45
N VAL A 592 -16.02 6.38 0.83
CA VAL A 592 -15.27 6.96 1.94
C VAL A 592 -14.81 5.83 2.85
N TYR A 593 -13.61 5.92 3.40
CA TYR A 593 -13.04 4.78 4.10
C TYR A 593 -12.17 5.20 5.30
N PRO A 594 -12.72 5.22 6.53
CA PRO A 594 -11.95 5.23 7.77
C PRO A 594 -10.89 4.13 7.79
N PHE A 595 -9.61 4.50 7.91
CA PHE A 595 -8.48 3.56 7.82
C PHE A 595 -7.38 3.93 8.81
N ILE A 596 -6.64 2.96 9.34
CA ILE A 596 -5.59 3.23 10.34
C ILE A 596 -4.37 3.91 9.69
N VAL A 597 -3.86 4.98 10.30
CA VAL A 597 -2.77 5.83 9.74
C VAL A 597 -1.46 5.07 9.49
N ASN A 598 -1.19 4.02 10.26
CA ASN A 598 0.03 3.24 10.15
C ASN A 598 -0.06 2.10 9.11
N ASP A 599 -1.16 1.94 8.38
CA ASP A 599 -1.27 0.89 7.37
C ASP A 599 -1.48 1.43 5.94
N PRO A 600 -0.44 2.04 5.36
CA PRO A 600 -0.52 2.64 4.04
C PRO A 600 -0.80 1.65 2.92
N GLY A 601 -0.34 0.40 3.06
CA GLY A 601 -0.39 -0.58 1.98
C GLY A 601 -1.82 -0.92 1.62
N GLU A 602 -2.58 -1.41 2.58
CA GLU A 602 -3.96 -1.86 2.34
C GLU A 602 -4.89 -0.68 2.04
N GLY A 603 -4.72 0.47 2.71
CA GLY A 603 -5.48 1.67 2.37
C GLY A 603 -5.22 2.15 0.94
N THR A 604 -3.98 2.00 0.46
CA THR A 604 -3.63 2.27 -0.94
C THR A 604 -4.30 1.30 -1.91
N GLN A 605 -4.50 0.04 -1.53
CA GLN A 605 -5.26 -0.91 -2.33
C GLN A 605 -6.72 -0.46 -2.50
N ALA A 606 -7.36 -0.02 -1.41
CA ALA A 606 -8.71 0.55 -1.47
C ALA A 606 -8.79 1.80 -2.36
N LYS A 607 -7.80 2.71 -2.27
CA LYS A 607 -7.70 3.90 -3.14
C LYS A 607 -7.61 3.50 -4.62
N ARG A 608 -6.82 2.47 -4.94
CA ARG A 608 -6.47 2.11 -6.33
C ARG A 608 -7.46 1.16 -7.01
N ARG A 609 -8.19 0.34 -6.24
CA ARG A 609 -9.14 -0.66 -6.75
C ARG A 609 -10.62 -0.33 -6.47
N ALA A 610 -10.90 0.60 -5.56
CA ALA A 610 -12.26 0.98 -5.21
C ALA A 610 -12.48 2.51 -5.10
N GLN A 611 -11.57 3.32 -5.67
CA GLN A 611 -11.62 4.80 -5.66
C GLN A 611 -11.92 5.42 -4.28
N ALA A 612 -11.40 4.78 -3.22
CA ALA A 612 -11.65 5.20 -1.84
C ALA A 612 -11.04 6.57 -1.53
N VAL A 613 -11.83 7.42 -0.87
CA VAL A 613 -11.32 8.57 -0.10
C VAL A 613 -11.04 8.07 1.30
N ILE A 614 -9.76 7.91 1.62
CA ILE A 614 -9.36 7.48 2.94
C ILE A 614 -9.57 8.63 3.93
N ILE A 615 -10.04 8.30 5.13
CA ILE A 615 -9.99 9.18 6.29
C ILE A 615 -9.11 8.46 7.31
N ASP A 616 -7.84 8.85 7.44
CA ASP A 616 -7.00 8.20 8.46
C ASP A 616 -7.58 8.40 9.84
N HIS A 617 -7.36 7.39 10.68
CA HIS A 617 -7.62 7.47 12.11
C HIS A 617 -6.38 7.06 12.91
N LEU A 618 -6.37 7.50 14.17
CA LEU A 618 -5.29 7.26 15.10
C LEU A 618 -5.16 5.75 15.38
N THR A 619 -3.95 5.34 15.74
CA THR A 619 -3.66 4.01 16.25
C THR A 619 -4.26 3.85 17.66
N PRO A 620 -4.41 2.63 18.19
CA PRO A 620 -4.73 2.42 19.60
C PRO A 620 -3.80 3.23 20.52
N PRO A 621 -4.30 3.67 21.70
CA PRO A 621 -3.42 4.25 22.70
C PRO A 621 -2.38 3.21 23.16
N MET A 622 -1.12 3.65 23.24
CA MET A 622 0.01 2.80 23.58
C MET A 622 0.43 3.02 25.04
N THR A 623 0.90 1.97 25.72
CA THR A 623 1.45 2.02 27.08
C THR A 623 2.62 1.04 27.24
N ARG A 624 3.36 1.15 28.35
CA ARG A 624 4.35 0.14 28.77
C ARG A 624 3.62 -1.07 29.39
N ALA A 625 4.11 -2.27 29.11
CA ALA A 625 3.56 -3.52 29.59
C ALA A 625 3.72 -3.69 31.11
N GLU A 626 4.87 -3.28 31.66
CA GLU A 626 5.21 -3.42 33.08
C GLU A 626 5.24 -4.89 33.56
N THR A 627 5.64 -5.13 34.81
CA THR A 627 5.64 -6.46 35.43
C THR A 627 4.38 -6.65 36.30
N TYR A 628 3.85 -7.87 36.33
CA TYR A 628 2.62 -8.20 37.06
C TYR A 628 2.69 -9.63 37.61
N GLY A 629 1.85 -9.91 38.62
CA GLY A 629 1.67 -11.24 39.20
C GLY A 629 3.01 -11.97 39.46
N PRO A 630 3.18 -13.22 38.99
CA PRO A 630 4.40 -13.98 39.19
C PRO A 630 5.68 -13.34 38.63
N LEU A 631 5.59 -12.49 37.59
CA LEU A 631 6.77 -11.82 37.02
C LEU A 631 7.32 -10.76 37.98
N LYS A 632 6.44 -10.07 38.71
CA LYS A 632 6.81 -9.09 39.73
C LYS A 632 7.43 -9.76 40.96
N ASP A 633 6.88 -10.91 41.36
CA ASP A 633 7.46 -11.72 42.45
C ASP A 633 8.85 -12.24 42.07
N LEU A 634 9.03 -12.69 40.81
CA LEU A 634 10.33 -13.10 40.28
C LEU A 634 11.34 -11.95 40.24
N GLU A 635 10.94 -10.76 39.79
CA GLU A 635 11.77 -9.56 39.82
C GLU A 635 12.26 -9.27 41.25
N ALA A 636 11.35 -9.31 42.24
CA ALA A 636 11.69 -9.09 43.64
C ALA A 636 12.68 -10.13 44.20
N LEU A 637 12.53 -11.41 43.81
CA LEU A 637 13.43 -12.50 44.19
C LEU A 637 14.80 -12.38 43.52
N VAL A 638 14.86 -12.01 42.24
CA VAL A 638 16.11 -11.77 41.50
C VAL A 638 16.88 -10.61 42.12
N ASP A 639 16.21 -9.53 42.50
CA ASP A 639 16.84 -8.42 43.21
C ASP A 639 17.41 -8.86 44.56
N GLU A 640 16.63 -9.61 45.36
CA GLU A 640 17.09 -10.12 46.64
C GLU A 640 18.30 -11.06 46.48
N TYR A 641 18.33 -11.85 45.40
CA TYR A 641 19.45 -12.73 45.07
C TYR A 641 20.73 -11.94 44.85
N TYR A 642 20.67 -10.85 44.08
CA TYR A 642 21.83 -9.99 43.81
C TYR A 642 22.24 -9.15 45.02
N GLU A 643 21.31 -8.74 45.90
CA GLU A 643 21.63 -8.09 47.17
C GLU A 643 22.36 -9.03 48.14
N ALA A 644 21.98 -10.31 48.16
CA ALA A 644 22.62 -11.33 48.98
C ALA A 644 23.99 -11.78 48.42
N ALA A 645 24.25 -11.53 47.13
CA ALA A 645 25.46 -11.92 46.42
C ALA A 645 26.73 -11.39 47.11
N GLY A 646 27.59 -12.30 47.58
CA GLY A 646 28.84 -11.95 48.26
C GLY A 646 28.71 -11.64 49.76
N VAL A 647 27.49 -11.62 50.32
CA VAL A 647 27.25 -11.30 51.75
C VAL A 647 26.71 -12.51 52.53
N ASP A 648 25.78 -13.29 51.96
CA ASP A 648 25.18 -14.46 52.61
C ASP A 648 25.04 -15.66 51.64
N PRO A 649 26.03 -16.58 51.62
CA PRO A 649 26.00 -17.74 50.73
C PRO A 649 24.82 -18.71 50.96
N ARG A 650 24.26 -18.76 52.18
CA ARG A 650 23.12 -19.66 52.48
C ARG A 650 21.83 -19.09 51.92
N ARG A 651 21.65 -17.78 52.01
CA ARG A 651 20.50 -17.07 51.44
C ARG A 651 20.48 -17.16 49.91
N ILE A 652 21.61 -16.96 49.25
CA ILE A 652 21.76 -17.13 47.79
C ILE A 652 21.29 -18.52 47.34
N ALA A 653 21.74 -19.58 48.01
CA ALA A 653 21.36 -20.96 47.66
C ALA A 653 19.86 -21.26 47.90
N HIS A 654 19.20 -20.51 48.78
CA HIS A 654 17.75 -20.60 48.95
C HIS A 654 17.01 -19.85 47.84
N LEU A 655 17.34 -18.57 47.64
CA LEU A 655 16.74 -17.71 46.63
C LEU A 655 16.88 -18.29 45.23
N ARG A 656 18.06 -18.83 44.89
CA ARG A 656 18.26 -19.52 43.60
C ARG A 656 17.28 -20.66 43.39
N ARG A 657 17.11 -21.53 44.38
CA ARG A 657 16.17 -22.66 44.28
C ARG A 657 14.74 -22.19 44.13
N GLU A 658 14.38 -21.10 44.81
CA GLU A 658 13.05 -20.49 44.70
C GLU A 658 12.81 -19.88 43.31
N ILE A 659 13.76 -19.09 42.80
CA ILE A 659 13.71 -18.51 41.44
C ILE A 659 13.60 -19.63 40.39
N LEU A 660 14.47 -20.65 40.45
CA LEU A 660 14.44 -21.77 39.50
C LEU A 660 13.13 -22.58 39.60
N SER A 661 12.59 -22.76 40.82
CA SER A 661 11.31 -23.44 41.02
C SER A 661 10.14 -22.63 40.44
N MET A 662 10.12 -21.31 40.63
CA MET A 662 9.05 -20.43 40.18
C MET A 662 9.09 -20.24 38.67
N THR A 663 10.27 -20.07 38.07
CA THR A 663 10.45 -20.02 36.61
C THR A 663 10.03 -21.32 35.93
N SER A 664 10.37 -22.48 36.51
CA SER A 664 9.91 -23.78 36.01
C SER A 664 8.39 -23.95 36.14
N ALA A 665 7.80 -23.55 37.28
CA ALA A 665 6.36 -23.70 37.50
C ALA A 665 5.51 -22.83 36.56
N THR A 666 6.04 -21.70 36.10
CA THR A 666 5.36 -20.73 35.21
C THR A 666 5.69 -20.93 33.73
N GLY A 667 6.50 -21.94 33.38
CA GLY A 667 7.00 -22.17 32.01
C GLY A 667 8.01 -21.14 31.53
N LEU A 668 8.39 -20.17 32.37
CA LEU A 668 9.29 -19.07 32.01
C LEU A 668 10.71 -19.56 31.72
N SER A 669 11.14 -20.65 32.35
CA SER A 669 12.44 -21.26 32.05
C SER A 669 12.59 -21.72 30.60
N GLU A 670 11.47 -22.11 29.96
CA GLU A 670 11.46 -22.50 28.54
C GLU A 670 11.58 -21.27 27.64
N ASP A 671 10.79 -20.23 27.91
CA ASP A 671 10.80 -18.98 27.13
C ASP A 671 12.14 -18.24 27.19
N VAL A 672 12.81 -18.29 28.34
CA VAL A 672 14.14 -17.66 28.52
C VAL A 672 15.26 -18.54 27.93
N GLY A 673 15.00 -19.80 27.62
CA GLY A 673 16.00 -20.72 27.09
C GLY A 673 17.05 -21.11 28.13
N PHE A 674 16.59 -21.59 29.30
CA PHE A 674 17.48 -22.10 30.35
C PHE A 674 18.28 -23.31 29.85
N SER A 675 19.57 -23.30 30.17
CA SER A 675 20.57 -24.27 29.71
C SER A 675 21.03 -25.23 30.81
N GLY A 676 20.66 -24.95 32.07
CA GLY A 676 21.14 -25.65 33.25
C GLY A 676 22.40 -25.05 33.86
N ASP A 677 22.97 -24.01 33.23
CA ASP A 677 23.97 -23.13 33.84
C ASP A 677 23.27 -22.10 34.72
N GLU A 678 23.18 -22.38 36.02
CA GLU A 678 22.36 -21.60 36.95
C GLU A 678 22.70 -20.10 36.95
N ASP A 679 23.97 -19.71 36.84
CA ASP A 679 24.37 -18.29 36.88
C ASP A 679 24.07 -17.60 35.53
N GLY A 680 24.31 -18.28 34.40
CA GLY A 680 23.95 -17.78 33.07
C GLY A 680 22.44 -17.67 32.87
N ASP A 681 21.68 -18.63 33.37
CA ASP A 681 20.22 -18.68 33.27
C ASP A 681 19.56 -17.56 34.10
N LEU A 682 20.10 -17.23 35.27
CA LEU A 682 19.64 -16.07 36.06
C LEU A 682 19.90 -14.74 35.35
N ALA A 683 21.05 -14.58 34.69
CA ALA A 683 21.35 -13.37 33.92
C ALA A 683 20.42 -13.20 32.71
N LYS A 684 20.09 -14.30 32.01
CA LYS A 684 19.10 -14.29 30.93
C LYS A 684 17.70 -13.94 31.44
N LEU A 685 17.31 -14.51 32.60
CA LEU A 685 16.02 -14.23 33.22
C LEU A 685 15.87 -12.73 33.54
N ASP A 686 16.90 -12.13 34.13
CA ASP A 686 16.92 -10.71 34.46
C ASP A 686 16.74 -9.84 33.21
N SER A 687 17.51 -10.11 32.15
CA SER A 687 17.39 -9.44 30.86
C SER A 687 15.98 -9.57 30.27
N TYR A 688 15.42 -10.77 30.32
CA TYR A 688 14.08 -11.05 29.81
C TYR A 688 12.98 -10.31 30.58
N LEU A 689 13.05 -10.26 31.91
CA LEU A 689 12.11 -9.52 32.74
C LEU A 689 12.14 -8.01 32.42
N CYS A 690 13.34 -7.43 32.25
CA CYS A 690 13.48 -6.04 31.83
C CYS A 690 12.89 -5.81 30.42
N GLU A 691 13.12 -6.72 29.47
CA GLU A 691 12.53 -6.61 28.12
C GLU A 691 11.00 -6.70 28.12
N LEU A 692 10.41 -7.56 28.95
CA LEU A 692 8.95 -7.65 29.12
C LEU A 692 8.38 -6.36 29.69
N LYS A 693 9.01 -5.82 30.74
CA LYS A 693 8.60 -4.59 31.41
C LYS A 693 8.58 -3.40 30.46
N GLU A 694 9.59 -3.29 29.60
CA GLU A 694 9.78 -2.21 28.62
C GLU A 694 9.02 -2.40 27.30
N ALA A 695 8.32 -3.52 27.12
CA ALA A 695 7.53 -3.74 25.92
C ALA A 695 6.42 -2.68 25.81
N GLN A 696 6.24 -2.13 24.62
CA GLN A 696 5.11 -1.24 24.31
C GLN A 696 3.96 -2.09 23.79
N ILE A 697 2.79 -1.93 24.40
CA ILE A 697 1.56 -2.65 24.07
C ILE A 697 0.42 -1.65 23.91
N ARG A 698 -0.68 -2.07 23.28
CA ARG A 698 -1.92 -1.28 23.25
C ARG A 698 -2.66 -1.34 24.58
N ASP A 699 -3.24 -0.21 25.00
CA ASP A 699 -4.11 -0.08 26.17
C ASP A 699 -5.58 0.07 25.73
N GLY A 700 -6.11 -0.96 25.06
CA GLY A 700 -7.43 -0.95 24.44
C GLY A 700 -7.39 -0.70 22.93
N LEU A 701 -8.45 -0.11 22.38
CA LEU A 701 -8.67 0.13 20.96
C LEU A 701 -8.99 1.61 20.70
N HIS A 702 -8.76 2.07 19.47
CA HIS A 702 -9.20 3.39 19.04
C HIS A 702 -10.71 3.40 18.75
N ILE A 703 -11.38 4.52 18.98
CA ILE A 703 -12.77 4.76 18.55
C ILE A 703 -12.74 5.91 17.54
N PHE A 704 -13.10 5.65 16.28
CA PHE A 704 -13.09 6.66 15.23
C PHE A 704 -13.90 7.90 15.64
N GLY A 705 -13.29 9.08 15.55
CA GLY A 705 -13.90 10.34 15.96
C GLY A 705 -13.62 10.75 17.42
N VAL A 706 -12.95 9.90 18.21
CA VAL A 706 -12.72 10.13 19.65
C VAL A 706 -11.24 10.06 19.97
N SER A 707 -10.67 11.18 20.44
CA SER A 707 -9.28 11.23 20.89
C SER A 707 -9.11 10.56 22.26
N PRO A 708 -7.94 9.95 22.57
CA PRO A 708 -7.67 9.43 23.89
C PRO A 708 -7.63 10.57 24.93
N GLU A 709 -8.00 10.25 26.17
CA GLU A 709 -7.99 11.18 27.31
C GLU A 709 -7.24 10.56 28.52
N GLY A 710 -6.91 11.38 29.52
CA GLY A 710 -6.30 10.93 30.78
C GLY A 710 -5.04 10.08 30.58
N VAL A 711 -5.01 8.89 31.18
CA VAL A 711 -3.87 7.96 31.14
C VAL A 711 -3.54 7.53 29.71
N GLN A 712 -4.54 7.21 28.88
CA GLN A 712 -4.32 6.81 27.48
C GLN A 712 -3.66 7.93 26.67
N ALA A 713 -4.09 9.19 26.88
CA ALA A 713 -3.48 10.34 26.20
C ALA A 713 -2.04 10.59 26.66
N ARG A 714 -1.79 10.51 27.97
CA ARG A 714 -0.47 10.67 28.56
C ARG A 714 0.51 9.63 28.03
N ASP A 715 0.15 8.36 28.12
CA ASP A 715 1.02 7.24 27.77
C ASP A 715 1.28 7.21 26.26
N LEU A 716 0.26 7.48 25.43
CA LEU A 716 0.45 7.63 23.98
C LEU A 716 1.41 8.77 23.66
N THR A 717 1.28 9.93 24.32
CA THR A 717 2.19 11.07 24.10
C THR A 717 3.64 10.74 24.46
N ILE A 718 3.86 10.00 25.55
CA ILE A 718 5.19 9.50 25.92
C ILE A 718 5.69 8.52 24.86
N ALA A 719 4.85 7.58 24.41
CA ALA A 719 5.22 6.62 23.36
C ALA A 719 5.63 7.31 22.04
N LEU A 720 4.91 8.36 21.63
CA LEU A 720 5.20 9.16 20.44
C LEU A 720 6.50 9.97 20.55
N THR A 721 6.89 10.34 21.78
CA THR A 721 8.10 11.14 22.04
C THR A 721 9.28 10.32 22.59
N ARG A 722 9.08 8.99 22.74
CA ARG A 722 10.12 8.05 23.16
C ARG A 722 11.22 7.93 22.12
N ALA A 723 10.87 7.78 20.84
CA ALA A 723 11.84 7.81 19.74
C ALA A 723 12.16 9.26 19.32
N ALA A 724 13.36 9.45 18.76
CA ALA A 724 13.71 10.71 18.10
C ALA A 724 12.79 10.94 16.87
N ARG A 725 12.38 12.18 16.66
CA ARG A 725 11.56 12.66 15.53
C ARG A 725 12.42 13.50 14.61
N GLY A 726 11.96 13.82 13.40
CA GLY A 726 12.65 14.79 12.52
C GLY A 726 14.17 14.54 12.39
N ASP A 727 14.98 15.53 12.75
CA ASP A 727 16.45 15.42 12.77
C ASP A 727 17.03 14.87 14.09
N GLY A 728 16.17 14.62 15.07
CA GLY A 728 16.50 14.05 16.38
C GLY A 728 17.10 15.04 17.38
N THR A 729 17.04 16.35 17.11
CA THR A 729 17.65 17.38 17.96
C THR A 729 16.64 18.37 18.53
N GLY A 730 17.00 19.06 19.62
CA GLY A 730 16.16 20.09 20.24
C GLY A 730 14.75 19.58 20.59
N ALA A 731 13.71 20.21 20.01
CA ALA A 731 12.32 19.85 20.22
C ALA A 731 11.95 18.45 19.67
N ASP A 732 12.73 17.93 18.72
CA ASP A 732 12.52 16.63 18.07
C ASP A 732 13.31 15.50 18.74
N ALA A 733 14.10 15.80 19.78
CA ALA A 733 14.84 14.78 20.52
C ALA A 733 13.91 13.81 21.28
N SER A 734 14.41 12.61 21.57
CA SER A 734 13.74 11.65 22.46
C SER A 734 13.62 12.24 23.86
N LEU A 735 12.42 12.18 24.46
CA LEU A 735 12.21 12.65 25.83
C LEU A 735 13.11 11.89 26.82
N ILE A 736 13.19 10.57 26.68
CA ILE A 736 13.93 9.71 27.62
C ILE A 736 15.44 9.95 27.50
N ARG A 737 15.96 10.18 26.29
CA ARG A 737 17.37 10.58 26.09
C ARG A 737 17.66 11.97 26.65
N ALA A 738 16.77 12.93 26.39
CA ALA A 738 16.93 14.29 26.90
C ALA A 738 16.94 14.33 28.44
N LEU A 739 16.16 13.47 29.10
CA LEU A 739 16.22 13.28 30.55
C LEU A 739 17.56 12.66 31.00
N ALA A 740 18.05 11.64 30.29
CA ALA A 740 19.34 11.04 30.60
C ALA A 740 20.53 12.02 30.42
N ASP A 741 20.47 12.87 29.39
CA ASP A 741 21.46 13.90 29.09
C ASP A 741 21.49 14.99 30.18
N ASP A 742 20.33 15.55 30.54
CA ASP A 742 20.23 16.59 31.58
C ASP A 742 20.61 16.09 32.98
N LEU A 743 20.45 14.79 33.22
CA LEU A 743 20.84 14.13 34.47
C LEU A 743 22.27 13.59 34.46
N GLU A 744 23.02 13.83 33.39
CA GLU A 744 24.43 13.43 33.21
C GLU A 744 24.65 11.92 33.42
N LEU A 745 23.73 11.08 32.93
CA LEU A 745 23.76 9.63 33.16
C LEU A 745 24.76 8.86 32.26
N ASP A 746 25.28 9.49 31.20
CA ASP A 746 26.31 8.96 30.28
C ASP A 746 25.97 7.59 29.66
N PHE A 747 24.72 7.41 29.19
CA PHE A 747 24.29 6.22 28.45
C PHE A 747 23.08 6.51 27.55
N ASP A 748 22.84 5.66 26.55
CA ASP A 748 21.64 5.72 25.72
C ASP A 748 20.54 4.78 26.24
N PRO A 749 19.45 5.30 26.85
CA PRO A 749 18.39 4.49 27.44
C PRO A 749 17.61 3.63 26.45
N LEU A 750 17.68 3.91 25.14
CA LEU A 750 16.94 3.15 24.12
C LEU A 750 17.78 2.03 23.48
N SER A 751 19.11 2.09 23.59
CA SER A 751 20.02 1.10 23.01
C SER A 751 20.85 0.31 24.02
N ALA A 752 20.76 0.64 25.31
CA ALA A 752 21.49 -0.06 26.35
C ALA A 752 21.06 -1.52 26.57
N ASP A 753 21.99 -2.31 27.12
CA ASP A 753 21.74 -3.60 27.72
C ASP A 753 21.11 -3.40 29.11
N LEU A 754 19.84 -3.78 29.25
CA LEU A 754 19.04 -3.50 30.44
C LEU A 754 19.52 -4.29 31.66
N ALA A 755 20.08 -5.49 31.46
CA ALA A 755 20.55 -6.34 32.56
C ALA A 755 21.91 -5.90 33.14
N LYS A 756 22.60 -4.98 32.46
CA LYS A 756 23.92 -4.52 32.90
C LYS A 756 23.83 -3.83 34.28
N PRO A 757 24.75 -4.10 35.23
CA PRO A 757 24.77 -3.39 36.51
C PRO A 757 24.93 -1.88 36.32
N TRP A 758 24.12 -1.09 37.04
CA TRP A 758 24.20 0.36 37.03
C TRP A 758 25.34 0.85 37.93
N THR A 759 26.34 1.49 37.31
CA THR A 759 27.47 2.13 38.00
C THR A 759 27.46 3.65 37.85
N GLY A 760 26.46 4.21 37.18
CA GLY A 760 26.34 5.65 36.92
C GLY A 760 25.80 6.43 38.12
N PRO A 761 25.60 7.75 37.96
CA PRO A 761 25.03 8.60 39.01
C PRO A 761 23.60 8.17 39.36
N ARG A 762 23.19 8.50 40.59
CA ARG A 762 21.84 8.24 41.11
C ARG A 762 21.16 9.52 41.59
N PRO A 763 20.68 10.39 40.68
CA PRO A 763 20.05 11.65 41.05
C PRO A 763 18.80 11.43 41.93
N GLU A 764 18.57 12.33 42.89
CA GLU A 764 17.45 12.24 43.84
C GLU A 764 16.07 12.27 43.13
N VAL A 765 15.99 12.95 41.98
CA VAL A 765 14.77 13.03 41.17
C VAL A 765 14.36 11.67 40.56
N LEU A 766 15.29 10.71 40.48
CA LEU A 766 15.06 9.32 40.03
C LEU A 766 14.93 8.36 41.23
N SER A 767 14.09 8.71 42.21
CA SER A 767 13.93 7.92 43.45
C SER A 767 13.31 6.54 43.21
N GLY A 768 13.52 5.60 44.15
CA GLY A 768 12.95 4.25 44.14
C GLY A 768 13.74 3.27 44.99
N ASP A 769 13.08 2.26 45.58
CA ASP A 769 13.62 1.43 46.66
C ASP A 769 14.77 0.49 46.25
N LYS A 770 14.81 0.02 45.00
CA LYS A 770 15.85 -0.90 44.47
C LYS A 770 16.42 -0.40 43.14
N TRP A 771 17.73 -0.13 43.07
CA TRP A 771 18.42 0.45 41.90
C TRP A 771 19.75 -0.27 41.59
N ARG A 772 19.64 -1.38 40.88
CA ARG A 772 20.70 -2.34 40.56
C ARG A 772 21.14 -2.26 39.09
N SER A 773 20.21 -2.23 38.15
CA SER A 773 20.46 -2.46 36.72
C SER A 773 20.30 -1.18 35.87
N THR A 774 20.82 -1.20 34.64
CA THR A 774 20.53 -0.16 33.65
C THR A 774 19.03 -0.11 33.32
N GLY A 775 18.33 -1.25 33.34
CA GLY A 775 16.87 -1.32 33.23
C GLY A 775 16.16 -0.52 34.32
N ASP A 776 16.64 -0.60 35.56
CA ASP A 776 16.07 0.16 36.69
C ASP A 776 16.24 1.68 36.51
N THR A 777 17.34 2.09 35.87
CA THR A 777 17.57 3.49 35.49
C THR A 777 16.60 3.93 34.40
N VAL A 778 16.40 3.10 33.37
CA VAL A 778 15.43 3.37 32.28
C VAL A 778 14.02 3.48 32.85
N GLU A 779 13.61 2.55 33.72
CA GLU A 779 12.32 2.60 34.40
C GLU A 779 12.09 3.94 35.12
N ARG A 780 13.08 4.40 35.89
CA ARG A 780 12.98 5.67 36.62
C ARG A 780 12.89 6.88 35.69
N LEU A 781 13.55 6.84 34.53
CA LEU A 781 13.41 7.88 33.51
C LEU A 781 11.99 7.90 32.94
N GLU A 782 11.39 6.73 32.71
CA GLU A 782 10.01 6.60 32.25
C GLU A 782 9.01 7.08 33.32
N GLU A 783 9.23 6.74 34.59
CA GLU A 783 8.42 7.25 35.71
C GLU A 783 8.55 8.77 35.87
N LEU A 784 9.76 9.32 35.70
CA LEU A 784 9.96 10.77 35.66
C LEU A 784 9.21 11.39 34.47
N ALA A 785 9.28 10.78 33.28
CA ALA A 785 8.51 11.25 32.13
C ALA A 785 7.00 11.30 32.43
N ILE A 786 6.46 10.28 33.11
CA ILE A 786 5.06 10.28 33.57
C ILE A 786 4.78 11.47 34.51
N ARG A 787 5.61 11.69 35.54
CA ARG A 787 5.41 12.80 36.50
C ARG A 787 5.55 14.18 35.86
N LEU A 788 6.40 14.32 34.84
CA LEU A 788 6.55 15.56 34.05
C LEU A 788 5.30 15.89 33.23
N MET A 789 4.50 14.89 32.84
CA MET A 789 3.24 15.11 32.14
C MET A 789 2.18 15.74 33.05
N ASP A 790 2.21 15.46 34.35
CA ASP A 790 1.20 15.96 35.30
C ASP A 790 1.50 17.41 35.74
N SER A 791 2.70 17.67 36.29
CA SER A 791 3.08 19.03 36.73
C SER A 791 4.53 19.24 37.15
N GLU A 792 5.40 18.22 37.09
CA GLU A 792 6.80 18.40 37.47
C GLU A 792 7.61 19.25 36.46
N THR A 793 8.66 19.91 36.97
CA THR A 793 9.57 20.71 36.15
C THR A 793 10.66 19.81 35.57
N PRO A 794 10.98 19.94 34.27
CA PRO A 794 12.07 19.19 33.65
C PRO A 794 13.42 19.46 34.35
N PRO A 795 14.30 18.44 34.50
CA PRO A 795 15.55 18.56 35.25
C PRO A 795 16.59 19.49 34.60
N GLY A 796 16.50 19.75 33.28
CA GLY A 796 17.45 20.59 32.56
C GLY A 796 16.93 21.11 31.21
N PRO A 797 17.78 21.79 30.43
CA PRO A 797 17.39 22.47 29.20
C PRO A 797 16.98 21.53 28.06
N ALA A 798 17.58 20.33 27.93
CA ALA A 798 17.24 19.41 26.85
C ALA A 798 15.82 18.85 27.02
N SER A 799 15.54 18.30 28.20
CA SER A 799 14.22 17.81 28.58
C SER A 799 13.17 18.93 28.64
N ALA A 800 13.54 20.14 29.06
CA ALA A 800 12.65 21.30 29.01
C ALA A 800 12.21 21.66 27.59
N THR A 801 13.13 21.59 26.63
CA THR A 801 12.82 21.88 25.22
C THR A 801 11.83 20.84 24.65
N VAL A 802 12.06 19.56 24.93
CA VAL A 802 11.15 18.48 24.49
C VAL A 802 9.79 18.58 25.17
N MET A 803 9.74 18.83 26.49
CA MET A 803 8.48 18.95 27.24
C MET A 803 7.65 20.17 26.82
N GLU A 804 8.30 21.29 26.49
CA GLU A 804 7.59 22.46 25.94
C GLU A 804 6.95 22.13 24.59
N HIS A 805 7.67 21.43 23.71
CA HIS A 805 7.11 20.96 22.46
C HIS A 805 5.97 19.96 22.66
N ILE A 806 6.08 19.05 23.64
CA ILE A 806 5.02 18.12 24.01
C ILE A 806 3.74 18.87 24.37
N ARG A 807 3.84 19.87 25.25
CA ARG A 807 2.68 20.63 25.75
C ARG A 807 2.07 21.55 24.69
N THR A 808 2.89 22.15 23.83
CA THR A 808 2.44 23.16 22.86
C THR A 808 2.06 22.61 21.49
N GLN A 809 2.58 21.43 21.11
CA GLN A 809 2.37 20.84 19.79
C GLN A 809 1.85 19.41 19.85
N VAL A 810 2.52 18.51 20.58
CA VAL A 810 2.19 17.07 20.55
C VAL A 810 0.83 16.77 21.18
N GLN A 811 0.60 17.19 22.43
CA GLN A 811 -0.68 16.95 23.13
C GLN A 811 -1.87 17.58 22.40
N PRO A 812 -1.81 18.85 21.94
CA PRO A 812 -2.88 19.42 21.11
C PRO A 812 -3.13 18.65 19.82
N THR A 813 -2.07 18.14 19.17
CA THR A 813 -2.20 17.36 17.93
C THR A 813 -2.90 16.02 18.18
N VAL A 814 -2.53 15.30 19.25
CA VAL A 814 -3.21 14.06 19.66
C VAL A 814 -4.68 14.33 20.01
N ALA A 815 -4.94 15.40 20.79
CA ALA A 815 -6.30 15.78 21.15
C ALA A 815 -7.16 16.16 19.93
N ALA A 816 -6.56 16.70 18.87
CA ALA A 816 -7.26 17.08 17.64
C ALA A 816 -7.62 15.88 16.74
N CYS A 817 -6.99 14.71 16.91
CA CYS A 817 -7.15 13.55 16.01
C CYS A 817 -8.61 13.11 15.86
N GLY A 818 -9.30 12.78 16.95
CA GLY A 818 -10.72 12.38 16.93
C GLY A 818 -11.65 13.42 16.30
N PRO A 819 -11.65 14.69 16.75
CA PRO A 819 -12.45 15.74 16.11
C PRO A 819 -12.15 15.92 14.60
N MET A 820 -10.89 15.78 14.20
CA MET A 820 -10.50 15.88 12.79
C MET A 820 -10.92 14.65 11.96
N GLU A 821 -10.91 13.45 12.53
CA GLU A 821 -11.47 12.23 11.93
C GLU A 821 -12.95 12.43 11.57
N GLY A 822 -13.75 12.90 12.53
CA GLY A 822 -15.16 13.24 12.30
C GLY A 822 -15.33 14.33 11.24
N ALA A 823 -14.54 15.40 11.30
CA ALA A 823 -14.59 16.49 10.32
C ALA A 823 -14.19 16.04 8.91
N GLY A 824 -13.22 15.13 8.78
CA GLY A 824 -12.80 14.53 7.52
C GLY A 824 -13.92 13.70 6.89
N LEU A 825 -14.55 12.82 7.66
CA LEU A 825 -15.70 12.04 7.23
C LEU A 825 -16.85 12.93 6.76
N LEU A 826 -17.23 13.93 7.55
CA LEU A 826 -18.31 14.87 7.19
C LEU A 826 -17.96 15.71 5.95
N SER A 827 -16.69 16.05 5.75
CA SER A 827 -16.23 16.74 4.55
C SER A 827 -16.37 15.87 3.30
N ALA A 828 -15.96 14.60 3.38
CA ALA A 828 -16.14 13.65 2.28
C ALA A 828 -17.62 13.43 1.95
N LEU A 829 -18.48 13.26 2.96
CA LEU A 829 -19.93 13.08 2.79
C LEU A 829 -20.66 14.35 2.33
N LYS A 830 -20.02 15.53 2.41
CA LYS A 830 -20.46 16.77 1.76
C LYS A 830 -20.08 16.83 0.28
N GLY A 831 -19.37 15.82 -0.24
CA GLY A 831 -18.82 15.85 -1.59
C GLY A 831 -17.70 16.86 -1.73
N HIS A 832 -16.93 17.11 -0.66
CA HIS A 832 -15.79 18.02 -0.66
C HIS A 832 -14.46 17.29 -0.71
N PHE A 833 -13.44 17.99 -1.19
CA PHE A 833 -12.03 17.58 -1.11
C PHE A 833 -11.61 17.36 0.34
N VAL A 834 -10.91 16.25 0.58
CA VAL A 834 -10.26 15.92 1.86
C VAL A 834 -8.76 16.10 1.69
N ALA A 835 -8.14 16.85 2.59
CA ALA A 835 -6.72 17.17 2.51
C ALA A 835 -5.85 15.89 2.57
N PRO A 836 -4.78 15.80 1.77
CA PRO A 836 -3.84 14.69 1.82
C PRO A 836 -2.94 14.74 3.06
N ALA A 837 -2.34 13.60 3.40
CA ALA A 837 -1.39 13.46 4.50
C ALA A 837 -0.38 12.35 4.25
N PRO A 838 0.84 12.41 4.83
CA PRO A 838 1.69 11.23 4.87
C PRO A 838 1.09 10.19 5.81
N SER A 839 1.35 8.92 5.52
CA SER A 839 1.04 7.77 6.37
C SER A 839 2.30 7.12 6.94
N GLY A 840 2.17 6.34 8.01
CA GLY A 840 3.30 5.67 8.66
C GLY A 840 3.04 5.36 10.13
N ALA A 841 3.94 4.62 10.78
CA ALA A 841 3.84 4.30 12.21
C ALA A 841 4.25 5.51 13.07
N PRO A 842 3.33 6.16 13.80
CA PRO A 842 3.64 7.33 14.62
C PRO A 842 4.71 7.03 15.68
N THR A 843 4.68 5.84 16.28
CA THR A 843 5.65 5.40 17.31
C THR A 843 7.07 5.19 16.77
N ARG A 844 7.25 5.16 15.43
CA ARG A 844 8.55 5.10 14.75
C ARG A 844 9.12 6.49 14.46
N GLY A 845 8.75 7.51 15.26
CA GLY A 845 9.23 8.89 15.13
C GLY A 845 8.55 9.70 14.01
N ARG A 846 7.42 9.22 13.47
CA ARG A 846 6.69 9.84 12.34
C ARG A 846 5.53 10.71 12.82
N MET A 847 5.83 11.78 13.55
CA MET A 847 4.80 12.72 14.02
C MET A 847 4.10 13.49 12.88
N ASP A 848 4.70 13.56 11.70
CA ASP A 848 4.16 14.22 10.50
C ASP A 848 2.85 13.61 9.99
N VAL A 849 2.56 12.36 10.37
CA VAL A 849 1.31 11.67 10.01
C VAL A 849 0.12 12.14 10.84
N LEU A 850 0.36 12.86 11.94
CA LEU A 850 -0.67 13.45 12.78
C LEU A 850 -0.85 14.95 12.47
N PRO A 851 -2.04 15.54 12.72
CA PRO A 851 -3.27 14.89 13.18
C PRO A 851 -3.92 14.02 12.09
N THR A 852 -4.78 13.10 12.51
CA THR A 852 -5.57 12.23 11.61
C THR A 852 -6.83 12.94 11.08
N GLY A 853 -7.66 12.25 10.31
CA GLY A 853 -8.81 12.80 9.59
C GLY A 853 -8.54 13.24 8.14
N ARG A 854 -7.47 12.72 7.53
CA ARG A 854 -6.94 13.13 6.22
C ARG A 854 -6.88 11.95 5.23
N ASN A 855 -6.73 12.27 3.95
CA ASN A 855 -6.67 11.28 2.87
C ASN A 855 -5.23 10.92 2.55
N PHE A 856 -4.66 10.00 3.34
CA PHE A 856 -3.22 9.74 3.24
C PHE A 856 -2.75 9.26 1.87
N PHE A 857 -1.47 9.47 1.59
CA PHE A 857 -0.78 8.98 0.38
C PHE A 857 0.35 8.02 0.73
N SER A 858 0.78 7.25 -0.27
CA SER A 858 1.85 6.26 -0.13
C SER A 858 3.25 6.88 -0.31
N VAL A 859 4.19 6.19 -0.96
CA VAL A 859 5.56 6.68 -1.21
C VAL A 859 5.89 6.68 -2.70
N ASP A 860 6.84 7.51 -3.15
CA ASP A 860 7.38 7.37 -4.50
C ASP A 860 8.15 6.05 -4.58
N SER A 861 7.55 5.08 -5.23
CA SER A 861 8.03 3.72 -5.30
C SER A 861 9.42 3.59 -5.98
N ARG A 862 9.85 4.62 -6.72
CA ARG A 862 11.19 4.69 -7.35
C ARG A 862 12.30 5.16 -6.41
N ALA A 863 11.95 5.72 -5.26
CA ALA A 863 12.90 6.18 -4.24
C ALA A 863 13.14 5.14 -3.14
N VAL A 864 12.57 3.94 -3.29
CA VAL A 864 12.70 2.80 -2.38
C VAL A 864 13.67 1.77 -3.01
N PRO A 865 14.57 1.12 -2.25
CA PRO A 865 14.92 1.42 -0.85
C PRO A 865 15.65 2.77 -0.72
N THR A 866 15.40 3.49 0.36
CA THR A 866 16.09 4.75 0.68
C THR A 866 17.52 4.48 1.20
N PRO A 867 18.42 5.49 1.19
CA PRO A 867 19.74 5.35 1.81
C PRO A 867 19.70 5.00 3.30
N THR A 868 18.70 5.50 4.04
CA THR A 868 18.49 5.17 5.46
C THR A 868 18.04 3.72 5.62
N ALA A 869 17.10 3.26 4.79
CA ALA A 869 16.68 1.85 4.77
C ALA A 869 17.86 0.92 4.40
N TRP A 870 18.75 1.34 3.50
CA TRP A 870 19.99 0.59 3.21
C TRP A 870 20.88 0.42 4.45
N ALA A 871 21.11 1.50 5.22
CA ALA A 871 21.93 1.42 6.43
C ALA A 871 21.33 0.45 7.47
N LEU A 872 20.02 0.48 7.64
CA LEU A 872 19.28 -0.43 8.53
C LEU A 872 19.29 -1.87 8.03
N GLY A 873 18.97 -2.10 6.75
CA GLY A 873 19.00 -3.42 6.11
C GLY A 873 20.39 -4.06 6.17
N TRP A 874 21.45 -3.27 5.97
CA TRP A 874 22.84 -3.73 6.14
C TRP A 874 23.14 -4.15 7.59
N LYS A 875 22.75 -3.33 8.58
CA LYS A 875 22.93 -3.65 10.00
C LYS A 875 22.15 -4.90 10.39
N SER A 876 20.88 -5.00 9.99
CA SER A 876 20.02 -6.15 10.29
C SER A 876 20.53 -7.44 9.62
N ALA A 877 20.98 -7.38 8.37
CA ALA A 877 21.56 -8.55 7.68
C ALA A 877 22.80 -9.08 8.42
N ASN A 878 23.69 -8.19 8.88
CA ASN A 878 24.88 -8.61 9.61
C ASN A 878 24.55 -9.20 10.99
N LEU A 879 23.62 -8.60 11.74
CA LEU A 879 23.16 -9.15 13.02
C LEU A 879 22.50 -10.53 12.85
N LEU A 880 21.72 -10.71 11.78
CA LEU A 880 21.08 -11.99 11.49
C LEU A 880 22.12 -13.06 11.20
N ILE A 881 23.10 -12.71 10.37
CA ILE A 881 24.19 -13.60 10.00
C ILE A 881 25.04 -13.97 11.23
N GLU A 882 25.36 -13.00 12.08
CA GLU A 882 26.10 -13.23 13.33
C GLU A 882 25.31 -14.15 14.27
N LYS A 883 24.02 -13.88 14.47
CA LYS A 883 23.13 -14.74 15.27
C LYS A 883 23.09 -16.17 14.73
N HIS A 884 22.98 -16.33 13.42
CA HIS A 884 22.97 -17.65 12.77
C HIS A 884 24.30 -18.38 12.98
N LEU A 885 25.43 -17.70 12.77
CA LEU A 885 26.77 -18.25 12.97
C LEU A 885 27.01 -18.68 14.42
N GLN A 886 26.62 -17.84 15.40
CA GLN A 886 26.73 -18.17 16.83
C GLN A 886 25.89 -19.39 17.21
N THR A 887 24.72 -19.56 16.59
CA THR A 887 23.77 -20.63 16.92
C THR A 887 24.10 -21.95 16.22
N HIS A 888 24.59 -21.91 14.98
CA HIS A 888 24.76 -23.10 14.13
C HIS A 888 26.21 -23.40 13.74
N GLY A 889 27.15 -22.50 13.99
CA GLY A 889 28.59 -22.70 13.74
C GLY A 889 29.05 -22.54 12.29
N ASP A 890 28.17 -22.20 11.36
CA ASP A 890 28.51 -21.80 9.97
C ASP A 890 27.62 -20.64 9.49
N TRP A 891 28.03 -20.00 8.39
CA TRP A 891 27.29 -18.93 7.73
C TRP A 891 26.03 -19.47 7.03
N PRO A 892 24.92 -18.71 7.03
CA PRO A 892 23.74 -19.10 6.26
C PRO A 892 24.06 -19.06 4.76
N ARG A 893 23.73 -20.13 4.04
CA ARG A 893 23.94 -20.27 2.59
C ARG A 893 22.71 -19.88 1.80
N ALA A 894 21.51 -20.10 2.35
CA ALA A 894 20.26 -19.79 1.68
C ALA A 894 19.15 -19.43 2.65
N LEU A 895 18.41 -18.36 2.34
CA LEU A 895 17.34 -17.84 3.19
C LEU A 895 16.08 -17.58 2.37
N LEU A 896 14.92 -17.85 2.96
CA LEU A 896 13.65 -17.33 2.47
C LEU A 896 13.32 -16.04 3.24
N LEU A 897 13.11 -14.93 2.54
CA LEU A 897 12.71 -13.66 3.13
C LEU A 897 11.31 -13.27 2.64
N ASN A 898 10.41 -12.96 3.57
CA ASN A 898 9.08 -12.44 3.24
C ASN A 898 9.14 -10.91 3.13
N ALA A 899 8.51 -10.34 2.10
CA ALA A 899 8.42 -8.89 1.91
C ALA A 899 6.98 -8.42 1.68
N TRP A 900 6.55 -7.47 2.50
CA TRP A 900 5.19 -6.91 2.46
C TRP A 900 5.19 -5.47 1.97
N GLY A 901 4.23 -5.11 1.13
CA GLY A 901 4.15 -3.75 0.59
C GLY A 901 3.97 -2.69 1.68
N THR A 902 3.14 -2.95 2.70
CA THR A 902 2.89 -2.01 3.79
C THR A 902 4.14 -1.71 4.63
N ALA A 903 4.93 -2.74 4.96
CA ALA A 903 6.20 -2.58 5.69
C ALA A 903 7.20 -1.75 4.89
N ASN A 904 7.34 -2.01 3.58
CA ASN A 904 8.26 -1.26 2.71
C ASN A 904 7.80 0.20 2.48
N MET A 905 6.50 0.48 2.54
CA MET A 905 5.97 1.86 2.55
C MET A 905 6.30 2.61 3.84
N ARG A 906 6.16 1.97 5.01
CA ARG A 906 6.46 2.58 6.32
C ARG A 906 7.94 2.85 6.52
N THR A 907 8.79 1.94 6.06
CA THR A 907 10.22 1.94 6.34
C THR A 907 11.06 2.62 5.27
N GLY A 908 10.51 2.79 4.06
CA GLY A 908 11.30 3.19 2.91
C GLY A 908 12.17 2.06 2.36
N GLY A 909 11.84 0.79 2.63
CA GLY A 909 12.39 -0.38 1.94
C GLY A 909 13.31 -1.30 2.76
N ASP A 910 13.10 -1.44 4.07
CA ASP A 910 14.00 -2.20 4.95
C ASP A 910 14.16 -3.68 4.52
N ASP A 911 13.06 -4.36 4.12
CA ASP A 911 13.09 -5.76 3.69
C ASP A 911 13.96 -5.95 2.43
N ILE A 912 13.78 -5.06 1.44
CA ILE A 912 14.51 -5.11 0.17
C ILE A 912 15.98 -4.74 0.39
N ALA A 913 16.26 -3.77 1.25
CA ALA A 913 17.61 -3.44 1.67
C ALA A 913 18.30 -4.63 2.36
N GLN A 914 17.60 -5.34 3.26
CA GLN A 914 18.12 -6.53 3.94
C GLN A 914 18.40 -7.66 2.95
N ALA A 915 17.48 -7.93 2.01
CA ALA A 915 17.68 -8.93 0.95
C ALA A 915 18.92 -8.63 0.10
N LEU A 916 19.07 -7.39 -0.37
CA LEU A 916 20.23 -6.95 -1.15
C LEU A 916 21.53 -7.05 -0.34
N ALA A 917 21.51 -6.65 0.94
CA ALA A 917 22.66 -6.76 1.83
C ALA A 917 23.10 -8.22 2.03
N LEU A 918 22.16 -9.16 2.23
CA LEU A 918 22.43 -10.58 2.34
C LEU A 918 23.15 -11.14 1.08
N MET A 919 22.68 -10.75 -0.11
CA MET A 919 23.30 -11.10 -1.41
C MET A 919 24.65 -10.42 -1.67
N GLY A 920 24.98 -9.36 -0.92
CA GLY A 920 26.17 -8.54 -1.14
C GLY A 920 26.00 -7.57 -2.32
N CYS A 921 24.79 -7.04 -2.51
CA CYS A 921 24.47 -6.00 -3.49
C CYS A 921 24.05 -4.73 -2.78
N LYS A 922 24.54 -3.57 -3.21
CA LYS A 922 24.17 -2.26 -2.67
C LYS A 922 23.40 -1.46 -3.73
N PRO A 923 22.23 -0.88 -3.41
CA PRO A 923 21.51 -0.02 -4.34
C PRO A 923 22.34 1.20 -4.78
N LYS A 924 22.08 1.70 -5.98
CA LYS A 924 22.60 2.96 -6.49
C LYS A 924 21.47 3.98 -6.59
N TRP A 925 21.76 5.21 -6.20
CA TRP A 925 20.82 6.32 -6.23
C TRP A 925 21.30 7.42 -7.17
N ASP A 926 20.35 8.05 -7.86
CA ASP A 926 20.58 9.33 -8.52
C ASP A 926 20.83 10.43 -7.49
N ALA A 927 21.88 11.23 -7.69
CA ALA A 927 22.30 12.24 -6.74
C ALA A 927 21.31 13.41 -6.59
N ALA A 928 20.51 13.70 -7.63
CA ALA A 928 19.60 14.85 -7.64
C ALA A 928 18.22 14.51 -7.06
N ASN A 929 17.68 13.33 -7.37
CA ASN A 929 16.30 12.96 -7.03
C ASN A 929 16.17 11.71 -6.14
N ARG A 930 17.29 11.12 -5.69
CA ARG A 930 17.34 9.94 -4.81
C ARG A 930 16.60 8.70 -5.35
N ARG A 931 16.28 8.66 -6.65
CA ARG A 931 15.69 7.45 -7.26
C ARG A 931 16.72 6.35 -7.35
N VAL A 932 16.28 5.12 -7.17
CA VAL A 932 17.11 3.94 -7.38
C VAL A 932 17.33 3.74 -8.88
N THR A 933 18.59 3.73 -9.30
CA THR A 933 19.01 3.60 -10.71
C THR A 933 19.61 2.25 -11.04
N GLY A 934 19.87 1.41 -10.02
CA GLY A 934 20.43 0.08 -10.16
C GLY A 934 21.09 -0.37 -8.87
N PHE A 935 22.14 -1.19 -8.99
CA PHE A 935 22.91 -1.70 -7.85
C PHE A 935 24.40 -1.84 -8.21
N GLU A 936 25.24 -1.97 -7.18
CA GLU A 936 26.64 -2.44 -7.26
C GLU A 936 26.78 -3.76 -6.52
N ILE A 937 27.52 -4.71 -7.11
CA ILE A 937 27.91 -5.94 -6.41
C ILE A 937 29.14 -5.62 -5.57
N LEU A 938 29.05 -5.86 -4.26
CA LEU A 938 30.15 -5.66 -3.34
C LEU A 938 31.22 -6.74 -3.56
N PRO A 939 32.52 -6.37 -3.64
CA PRO A 939 33.60 -7.36 -3.71
C PRO A 939 33.67 -8.21 -2.44
N MET A 940 34.08 -9.48 -2.57
CA MET A 940 34.19 -10.42 -1.45
C MET A 940 35.06 -9.90 -0.28
N GLY A 941 36.14 -9.19 -0.58
CA GLY A 941 37.00 -8.58 0.46
C GLY A 941 36.32 -7.48 1.27
N VAL A 942 35.28 -6.83 0.72
CA VAL A 942 34.43 -5.86 1.43
C VAL A 942 33.32 -6.57 2.18
N LEU A 943 32.74 -7.62 1.58
CA LEU A 943 31.66 -8.38 2.18
C LEU A 943 32.12 -9.16 3.43
N GLY A 944 33.33 -9.72 3.41
CA GLY A 944 33.95 -10.39 4.56
C GLY A 944 33.29 -11.72 4.97
N ARG A 945 32.37 -12.23 4.16
CA ARG A 945 31.60 -13.47 4.34
C ARG A 945 31.08 -13.98 3.00
N PRO A 946 30.59 -15.22 2.91
CA PRO A 946 29.87 -15.71 1.73
C PRO A 946 28.63 -14.86 1.41
N ARG A 947 28.27 -14.82 0.13
CA ARG A 947 26.96 -14.33 -0.33
C ARG A 947 25.89 -15.32 0.12
N VAL A 948 24.72 -14.79 0.47
CA VAL A 948 23.56 -15.63 0.82
C VAL A 948 22.64 -15.72 -0.39
N ASP A 949 22.23 -16.93 -0.77
CA ASP A 949 21.20 -17.14 -1.79
C ASP A 949 19.82 -16.81 -1.21
N VAL A 950 19.25 -15.67 -1.60
CA VAL A 950 17.98 -15.17 -1.05
C VAL A 950 16.83 -15.50 -1.99
N THR A 951 15.83 -16.22 -1.49
CA THR A 951 14.52 -16.34 -2.12
C THR A 951 13.56 -15.35 -1.47
N LEU A 952 12.95 -14.49 -2.27
CA LEU A 952 12.02 -13.47 -1.82
C LEU A 952 10.58 -13.95 -2.03
N ARG A 953 9.78 -14.03 -0.96
CA ARG A 953 8.33 -14.25 -1.03
C ARG A 953 7.61 -12.92 -0.86
N VAL A 954 7.00 -12.40 -1.92
CA VAL A 954 6.30 -11.10 -1.93
C VAL A 954 4.79 -11.25 -1.75
N SER A 955 4.14 -10.37 -0.98
CA SER A 955 2.68 -10.35 -0.90
C SER A 955 2.04 -9.88 -2.22
N GLY A 956 0.75 -10.22 -2.45
CA GLY A 956 0.02 -9.77 -3.64
C GLY A 956 -0.02 -8.24 -3.77
N PHE A 957 -0.12 -7.51 -2.65
CA PHE A 957 -0.04 -6.06 -2.66
C PHE A 957 1.38 -5.54 -2.98
N PHE A 958 2.44 -6.21 -2.51
CA PHE A 958 3.81 -5.83 -2.85
C PHE A 958 4.02 -5.88 -4.38
N ARG A 959 3.51 -6.92 -5.05
CA ARG A 959 3.51 -7.03 -6.52
C ARG A 959 2.83 -5.84 -7.17
N ASP A 960 1.65 -5.46 -6.69
CA ASP A 960 0.84 -4.38 -7.28
C ASP A 960 1.48 -3.00 -7.09
N ALA A 961 2.12 -2.76 -5.93
CA ALA A 961 2.67 -1.45 -5.57
C ALA A 961 4.14 -1.24 -5.98
N PHE A 962 4.92 -2.32 -6.06
CA PHE A 962 6.38 -2.27 -6.21
C PHE A 962 6.96 -3.19 -7.31
N PRO A 963 6.42 -3.19 -8.55
CA PRO A 963 6.96 -4.02 -9.64
C PRO A 963 8.45 -3.73 -9.92
N GLN A 964 8.90 -2.49 -9.75
CA GLN A 964 10.31 -2.11 -9.89
C GLN A 964 11.23 -2.68 -8.80
N LEU A 965 10.72 -2.93 -7.57
CA LEU A 965 11.52 -3.57 -6.52
C LEU A 965 11.68 -5.06 -6.78
N ILE A 966 10.63 -5.71 -7.32
CA ILE A 966 10.72 -7.08 -7.84
C ILE A 966 11.81 -7.15 -8.91
N ALA A 967 11.76 -6.25 -9.90
CA ALA A 967 12.76 -6.22 -10.97
C ALA A 967 14.18 -5.95 -10.45
N LEU A 968 14.34 -5.09 -9.42
CA LEU A 968 15.63 -4.81 -8.78
C LEU A 968 16.22 -6.06 -8.11
N VAL A 969 15.42 -6.78 -7.31
CA VAL A 969 15.86 -8.00 -6.60
C VAL A 969 16.16 -9.11 -7.59
N ASP A 970 15.31 -9.34 -8.58
CA ASP A 970 15.55 -10.31 -9.66
C ASP A 970 16.87 -10.01 -10.40
N SER A 971 17.08 -8.75 -10.78
CA SER A 971 18.30 -8.35 -11.49
C SER A 971 19.56 -8.53 -10.63
N ALA A 972 19.49 -8.22 -9.34
CA ALA A 972 20.58 -8.44 -8.40
C ALA A 972 20.90 -9.93 -8.22
N ALA A 973 19.86 -10.77 -8.04
CA ALA A 973 20.02 -12.21 -7.90
C ALA A 973 20.64 -12.84 -9.16
N ARG A 974 20.18 -12.48 -10.36
CA ARG A 974 20.78 -12.93 -11.63
C ARG A 974 22.24 -12.53 -11.77
N ALA A 975 22.54 -11.26 -11.49
CA ALA A 975 23.92 -10.79 -11.58
C ALA A 975 24.86 -11.48 -10.58
N VAL A 976 24.37 -11.84 -9.39
CA VAL A 976 25.13 -12.63 -8.39
C VAL A 976 25.30 -14.09 -8.84
N MET A 977 24.28 -14.71 -9.44
CA MET A 977 24.34 -16.08 -9.94
C MET A 977 25.31 -16.25 -11.13
N GLU A 978 25.50 -15.20 -11.92
CA GLU A 978 26.40 -15.20 -13.09
C GLU A 978 27.88 -15.01 -12.74
N LEU A 979 28.22 -14.73 -11.47
CA LEU A 979 29.61 -14.53 -11.05
C LEU A 979 30.42 -15.82 -11.08
N ASP A 980 31.66 -15.72 -11.55
CA ASP A 980 32.67 -16.79 -11.46
C ASP A 980 33.32 -16.81 -10.06
N GLU A 981 32.51 -17.12 -9.05
CA GLU A 981 32.90 -17.29 -7.66
C GLU A 981 32.73 -18.78 -7.23
N PRO A 982 33.61 -19.29 -6.34
CA PRO A 982 33.50 -20.66 -5.85
C PRO A 982 32.27 -20.84 -4.95
N GLU A 983 31.75 -22.06 -4.86
CA GLU A 983 30.53 -22.38 -4.09
C GLU A 983 30.60 -21.93 -2.61
N ALA A 984 31.78 -22.06 -2.00
CA ALA A 984 32.00 -21.65 -0.61
C ALA A 984 31.79 -20.15 -0.37
N ASP A 985 31.96 -19.33 -1.41
CA ASP A 985 31.80 -17.88 -1.38
C ASP A 985 30.46 -17.44 -1.98
N ASN A 986 29.97 -18.16 -2.99
CA ASN A 986 28.74 -17.86 -3.71
C ASN A 986 27.94 -19.14 -4.01
N PRO A 987 27.08 -19.59 -3.07
CA PRO A 987 26.24 -20.77 -3.27
C PRO A 987 25.19 -20.57 -4.37
N ALA A 988 24.73 -19.34 -4.61
CA ALA A 988 23.74 -19.04 -5.64
C ALA A 988 24.31 -19.32 -7.05
N ALA A 989 25.56 -18.91 -7.32
CA ALA A 989 26.22 -19.16 -8.59
C ALA A 989 26.47 -20.65 -8.85
N ALA A 990 26.86 -21.41 -7.80
CA ALA A 990 27.02 -22.86 -7.91
C ALA A 990 25.70 -23.56 -8.30
N ARG A 991 24.61 -23.24 -7.60
CA ARG A 991 23.28 -23.79 -7.89
C ARG A 991 22.76 -23.42 -9.26
N PHE A 992 23.01 -22.18 -9.69
CA PHE A 992 22.61 -21.74 -11.03
C PHE A 992 23.29 -22.57 -12.13
N ARG A 993 24.59 -22.89 -11.97
CA ARG A 993 25.32 -23.77 -12.89
C ARG A 993 24.76 -25.19 -12.94
N ASP A 994 24.29 -25.72 -11.80
CA ASP A 994 23.78 -27.08 -11.70
C ASP A 994 22.32 -27.22 -12.19
N GLU A 995 21.48 -26.24 -11.88
CA GLU A 995 20.03 -26.34 -12.08
C GLU A 995 19.51 -25.58 -13.31
N GLY A 996 20.21 -24.52 -13.74
CA GLY A 996 19.76 -23.63 -14.82
C GLY A 996 18.54 -22.75 -14.49
N THR A 997 18.00 -22.81 -13.26
CA THR A 997 16.84 -22.02 -12.84
C THR A 997 17.24 -20.66 -12.27
N THR A 998 16.60 -19.58 -12.74
CA THR A 998 16.95 -18.20 -12.35
C THR A 998 16.01 -17.59 -11.31
N HIS A 999 14.80 -18.15 -11.12
CA HIS A 999 13.79 -17.49 -10.30
C HIS A 999 14.17 -17.43 -8.81
N ARG A 1000 14.11 -16.22 -8.24
CA ARG A 1000 14.31 -15.95 -6.80
C ARG A 1000 13.21 -15.10 -6.19
N VAL A 1001 12.23 -14.64 -6.96
CA VAL A 1001 11.08 -13.88 -6.43
C VAL A 1001 9.79 -14.64 -6.72
N PHE A 1002 9.03 -14.92 -5.67
CA PHE A 1002 7.78 -15.69 -5.72
C PHE A 1002 6.63 -14.93 -5.04
N GLY A 1003 5.47 -14.91 -5.69
CA GLY A 1003 4.31 -14.09 -5.34
C GLY A 1003 3.01 -14.91 -5.26
N SER A 1004 1.92 -14.24 -4.87
CA SER A 1004 0.57 -14.79 -5.08
C SER A 1004 0.20 -14.76 -6.56
N LYS A 1005 -0.68 -15.65 -7.02
CA LYS A 1005 -1.21 -15.66 -8.41
C LYS A 1005 -1.61 -14.24 -8.86
N PRO A 1006 -1.29 -13.81 -10.09
CA PRO A 1006 -1.78 -12.55 -10.64
C PRO A 1006 -3.29 -12.37 -10.44
N GLY A 1007 -3.71 -11.21 -9.92
CA GLY A 1007 -5.12 -10.91 -9.62
C GLY A 1007 -5.68 -11.55 -8.35
N ALA A 1008 -4.89 -12.34 -7.62
CA ALA A 1008 -5.21 -12.90 -6.30
C ALA A 1008 -4.29 -12.38 -5.19
N TYR A 1009 -4.71 -12.60 -3.94
CA TYR A 1009 -4.10 -12.06 -2.71
C TYR A 1009 -4.17 -13.08 -1.57
N GLY A 1010 -3.27 -12.96 -0.58
CA GLY A 1010 -3.18 -13.89 0.55
C GLY A 1010 -2.25 -15.08 0.31
N ALA A 1011 -2.17 -15.98 1.30
CA ALA A 1011 -1.32 -17.17 1.29
C ALA A 1011 -2.08 -18.50 1.45
N GLY A 1012 -3.42 -18.47 1.52
CA GLY A 1012 -4.28 -19.66 1.48
C GLY A 1012 -4.51 -20.38 2.81
N LEU A 1013 -3.78 -20.04 3.87
CA LEU A 1013 -3.85 -20.77 5.14
C LEU A 1013 -5.08 -20.45 5.99
N GLN A 1014 -5.65 -19.25 5.84
CA GLN A 1014 -6.68 -18.80 6.76
C GLN A 1014 -7.97 -19.62 6.68
N ALA A 1015 -8.47 -19.87 5.48
CA ALA A 1015 -9.62 -20.75 5.28
C ALA A 1015 -9.34 -22.16 5.84
N MET A 1016 -8.11 -22.66 5.72
CA MET A 1016 -7.71 -23.96 6.27
C MET A 1016 -7.84 -23.98 7.81
N ILE A 1017 -7.37 -22.93 8.49
CA ILE A 1017 -7.40 -22.82 9.96
C ILE A 1017 -8.82 -22.53 10.48
N ASP A 1018 -9.59 -21.69 9.80
CA ASP A 1018 -10.92 -21.27 10.23
C ASP A 1018 -11.98 -22.37 10.06
N GLU A 1019 -11.93 -23.08 8.93
CA GLU A 1019 -12.89 -24.14 8.55
C GLU A 1019 -12.38 -25.55 8.90
N ARG A 1020 -11.24 -25.66 9.59
CA ARG A 1020 -10.61 -26.91 10.04
C ARG A 1020 -10.30 -27.91 8.90
N LEU A 1021 -9.96 -27.41 7.71
CA LEU A 1021 -9.76 -28.22 6.49
C LEU A 1021 -8.37 -28.87 6.39
N TRP A 1022 -7.84 -29.37 7.50
CA TRP A 1022 -6.52 -29.98 7.53
C TRP A 1022 -6.46 -31.12 8.54
N ALA A 1023 -5.82 -32.21 8.14
CA ALA A 1023 -5.53 -33.36 8.99
C ALA A 1023 -4.15 -33.21 9.62
N ASP A 1024 -3.16 -32.78 8.85
CA ASP A 1024 -1.78 -32.60 9.32
C ASP A 1024 -1.09 -31.37 8.68
N LYS A 1025 0.15 -31.10 9.11
CA LYS A 1025 0.92 -29.93 8.68
C LYS A 1025 1.18 -29.89 7.16
N SER A 1026 1.18 -31.05 6.49
CA SER A 1026 1.43 -31.12 5.05
C SER A 1026 0.29 -30.52 4.22
N ASP A 1027 -0.96 -30.54 4.72
CA ASP A 1027 -2.09 -29.85 4.09
C ASP A 1027 -1.89 -28.32 4.09
N LEU A 1028 -1.35 -27.78 5.18
CA LEU A 1028 -1.03 -26.34 5.31
C LEU A 1028 0.13 -25.95 4.38
N ALA A 1029 1.14 -26.82 4.28
CA ALA A 1029 2.25 -26.68 3.33
C ALA A 1029 1.75 -26.67 1.88
N GLU A 1030 0.84 -27.57 1.54
CA GLU A 1030 0.24 -27.68 0.20
C GLU A 1030 -0.51 -26.39 -0.17
N ALA A 1031 -1.33 -25.87 0.74
CA ALA A 1031 -2.03 -24.60 0.54
C ALA A 1031 -1.03 -23.44 0.30
N TYR A 1032 0.03 -23.34 1.12
CA TYR A 1032 1.06 -22.32 0.95
C TYR A 1032 1.74 -22.41 -0.43
N LEU A 1033 2.09 -23.62 -0.86
CA LEU A 1033 2.71 -23.86 -2.17
C LEU A 1033 1.75 -23.50 -3.30
N GLU A 1034 0.49 -23.89 -3.23
CA GLU A 1034 -0.48 -23.62 -4.29
C GLU A 1034 -0.72 -22.12 -4.48
N TRP A 1035 -0.76 -21.37 -3.38
CA TRP A 1035 -1.00 -19.93 -3.42
C TRP A 1035 0.25 -19.11 -3.70
N GLY A 1036 1.45 -19.62 -3.38
CA GLY A 1036 2.70 -18.85 -3.41
C GLY A 1036 3.71 -19.21 -4.50
N SER A 1037 3.47 -20.26 -5.29
CA SER A 1037 4.43 -20.78 -6.30
C SER A 1037 4.40 -20.05 -7.65
N TYR A 1038 4.21 -18.73 -7.66
CA TYR A 1038 4.18 -17.94 -8.89
C TYR A 1038 5.43 -17.08 -9.01
N ALA A 1039 6.25 -17.34 -10.02
CA ALA A 1039 7.51 -16.65 -10.23
C ALA A 1039 7.30 -15.25 -10.81
N TYR A 1040 8.08 -14.29 -10.31
CA TYR A 1040 8.14 -12.92 -10.80
C TYR A 1040 9.59 -12.54 -11.11
N GLY A 1041 9.81 -11.80 -12.20
CA GLY A 1041 11.14 -11.37 -12.61
C GLY A 1041 11.24 -11.17 -14.11
N LYS A 1042 12.46 -11.19 -14.65
CA LYS A 1042 12.65 -11.17 -16.10
C LYS A 1042 11.96 -12.39 -16.73
N ASP A 1043 11.15 -12.16 -17.76
CA ASP A 1043 10.39 -13.18 -18.50
C ASP A 1043 9.35 -13.96 -17.66
N ALA A 1044 9.00 -13.47 -16.46
CA ALA A 1044 8.01 -14.07 -15.57
C ALA A 1044 7.12 -13.01 -14.88
N GLU A 1045 5.83 -13.03 -15.17
CA GLU A 1045 4.84 -12.09 -14.60
C GLU A 1045 3.79 -12.81 -13.76
N GLY A 1046 4.26 -13.68 -12.85
CA GLY A 1046 3.40 -14.57 -12.06
C GLY A 1046 3.11 -15.88 -12.78
N THR A 1047 4.11 -16.42 -13.49
CA THR A 1047 4.04 -17.76 -14.10
C THR A 1047 4.12 -18.81 -13.00
N ARG A 1048 3.21 -19.81 -13.01
CA ARG A 1048 3.24 -20.90 -12.03
C ARG A 1048 4.53 -21.72 -12.21
N ASP A 1049 5.37 -21.73 -11.18
CA ASP A 1049 6.67 -22.43 -11.16
C ASP A 1049 6.92 -23.06 -9.78
N ARG A 1050 6.07 -24.04 -9.47
CA ARG A 1050 6.13 -24.78 -8.22
C ARG A 1050 7.40 -25.60 -8.04
N ALA A 1051 7.90 -26.21 -9.12
CA ALA A 1051 9.11 -27.02 -9.06
C ALA A 1051 10.32 -26.19 -8.61
N SER A 1052 10.53 -25.00 -9.19
CA SER A 1052 11.62 -24.12 -8.76
C SER A 1052 11.39 -23.59 -7.34
N PHE A 1053 10.15 -23.24 -6.97
CA PHE A 1053 9.88 -22.76 -5.61
C PHE A 1053 10.19 -23.83 -4.56
N GLU A 1054 9.71 -25.06 -4.75
CA GLU A 1054 10.03 -26.17 -3.85
C GLU A 1054 11.54 -26.46 -3.80
N ALA A 1055 12.27 -26.31 -4.91
CA ALA A 1055 13.73 -26.46 -4.92
C ALA A 1055 14.41 -25.41 -4.02
N ARG A 1056 13.96 -24.15 -4.07
CA ARG A 1056 14.43 -23.10 -3.15
C ARG A 1056 14.09 -23.42 -1.70
N LEU A 1057 12.87 -23.86 -1.43
CA LEU A 1057 12.44 -24.22 -0.07
C LEU A 1057 13.19 -25.44 0.48
N ARG A 1058 13.57 -26.42 -0.34
CA ARG A 1058 14.44 -27.55 0.07
C ARG A 1058 15.85 -27.12 0.47
N GLN A 1059 16.29 -25.97 -0.03
CA GLN A 1059 17.63 -25.43 0.21
C GLN A 1059 17.65 -24.39 1.34
N ALA A 1060 16.52 -23.78 1.67
CA ALA A 1060 16.41 -22.76 2.70
C ALA A 1060 16.89 -23.27 4.06
N GLU A 1061 17.72 -22.47 4.72
CA GLU A 1061 18.27 -22.77 6.05
C GLU A 1061 17.55 -22.02 7.17
N ALA A 1062 16.85 -20.93 6.84
CA ALA A 1062 15.94 -20.23 7.73
C ALA A 1062 14.88 -19.45 6.95
N VAL A 1063 13.80 -19.09 7.65
CA VAL A 1063 12.78 -18.12 7.20
C VAL A 1063 13.05 -16.79 7.91
N VAL A 1064 12.89 -15.68 7.21
CA VAL A 1064 13.08 -14.33 7.74
C VAL A 1064 11.81 -13.50 7.53
N GLN A 1065 11.27 -12.99 8.64
CA GLN A 1065 10.14 -12.06 8.69
C GLN A 1065 10.56 -10.84 9.52
N ASN A 1066 10.20 -9.65 9.07
CA ASN A 1066 10.45 -8.41 9.81
C ASN A 1066 9.13 -7.83 10.35
N GLN A 1067 9.16 -7.27 11.55
CA GLN A 1067 8.12 -6.44 12.15
C GLN A 1067 8.67 -5.03 12.34
N ASP A 1068 8.00 -4.02 11.78
CA ASP A 1068 8.54 -2.66 11.67
C ASP A 1068 7.81 -1.63 12.55
N ASN A 1069 6.86 -2.04 13.38
CA ASN A 1069 6.03 -1.15 14.20
C ASN A 1069 5.65 -1.79 15.56
N ARG A 1070 5.02 -1.01 16.46
CA ARG A 1070 4.62 -1.45 17.82
C ARG A 1070 3.12 -1.47 18.05
N GLU A 1071 2.34 -0.89 17.15
CA GLU A 1071 0.90 -0.76 17.32
C GLU A 1071 0.16 -2.10 17.17
N HIS A 1072 0.80 -3.09 16.56
CA HIS A 1072 0.38 -4.49 16.56
C HIS A 1072 1.58 -5.44 16.68
N ASP A 1073 1.32 -6.68 17.12
CA ASP A 1073 2.28 -7.78 17.16
C ASP A 1073 1.86 -8.99 16.31
N LEU A 1074 2.66 -10.05 16.27
CA LEU A 1074 2.39 -11.25 15.47
C LEU A 1074 1.10 -11.99 15.88
N LEU A 1075 0.58 -11.78 17.09
CA LEU A 1075 -0.68 -12.34 17.59
C LEU A 1075 -1.84 -11.34 17.50
N ASP A 1076 -1.71 -10.29 16.70
CA ASP A 1076 -2.77 -9.34 16.35
C ASP A 1076 -3.15 -9.37 14.86
N SER A 1077 -2.33 -10.00 14.02
CA SER A 1077 -2.58 -10.10 12.59
C SER A 1077 -2.35 -11.53 12.11
N ASP A 1078 -3.31 -12.01 11.32
CA ASP A 1078 -3.30 -13.30 10.68
C ASP A 1078 -2.23 -13.42 9.59
N ASP A 1079 -1.80 -12.32 8.98
CA ASP A 1079 -0.79 -12.35 7.91
C ASP A 1079 0.54 -12.96 8.37
N TYR A 1080 0.96 -12.77 9.63
CA TYR A 1080 2.23 -13.30 10.11
C TYR A 1080 2.28 -14.83 10.01
N TYR A 1081 1.34 -15.55 10.64
CA TYR A 1081 1.33 -17.02 10.57
C TYR A 1081 1.09 -17.52 9.14
N GLN A 1082 0.32 -16.79 8.34
CA GLN A 1082 0.06 -17.16 6.95
C GLN A 1082 1.34 -17.15 6.09
N PHE A 1083 2.20 -16.13 6.26
CA PHE A 1083 3.43 -16.00 5.49
C PHE A 1083 4.61 -16.73 6.12
N GLU A 1084 4.95 -16.45 7.38
CA GLU A 1084 6.13 -17.05 8.04
C GLU A 1084 5.84 -18.48 8.54
N GLY A 1085 4.64 -18.70 9.08
CA GLY A 1085 4.19 -20.04 9.49
C GLY A 1085 3.96 -20.97 8.30
N GLY A 1086 3.28 -20.49 7.25
CA GLY A 1086 3.10 -21.26 6.01
C GLY A 1086 4.42 -21.63 5.33
N ALA A 1087 5.38 -20.70 5.29
CA ALA A 1087 6.73 -20.99 4.82
C ALA A 1087 7.44 -22.07 5.63
N ALA A 1088 7.37 -21.97 6.97
CA ALA A 1088 7.97 -22.94 7.86
C ALA A 1088 7.35 -24.33 7.68
N ALA A 1089 6.02 -24.41 7.58
CA ALA A 1089 5.30 -25.66 7.32
C ALA A 1089 5.72 -26.30 5.99
N ALA A 1090 5.83 -25.49 4.92
CA ALA A 1090 6.29 -25.97 3.61
C ALA A 1090 7.74 -26.47 3.64
N ILE A 1091 8.65 -25.72 4.26
CA ILE A 1091 10.05 -26.11 4.40
C ILE A 1091 10.20 -27.40 5.21
N GLU A 1092 9.51 -27.51 6.34
CA GLU A 1092 9.57 -28.69 7.20
C GLU A 1092 9.03 -29.93 6.47
N THR A 1093 7.91 -29.78 5.75
CA THR A 1093 7.32 -30.87 4.96
C THR A 1093 8.26 -31.32 3.83
N LEU A 1094 8.90 -30.39 3.13
CA LEU A 1094 9.80 -30.70 2.01
C LEU A 1094 11.16 -31.26 2.44
N GLN A 1095 11.68 -30.83 3.60
CA GLN A 1095 13.00 -31.23 4.10
C GLN A 1095 12.94 -32.37 5.13
N GLY A 1096 11.77 -32.68 5.69
CA GLY A 1096 11.59 -33.62 6.79
C GLY A 1096 12.14 -33.11 8.13
N ARG A 1097 12.47 -31.81 8.24
CA ARG A 1097 12.99 -31.18 9.46
C ARG A 1097 12.68 -29.70 9.50
N ALA A 1098 12.39 -29.19 10.69
CA ALA A 1098 12.16 -27.76 10.90
C ALA A 1098 13.45 -26.94 10.69
N ARG A 1099 13.25 -25.67 10.33
CA ARG A 1099 14.31 -24.65 10.21
C ARG A 1099 13.99 -23.48 11.13
N PRO A 1100 15.01 -22.76 11.63
CA PRO A 1100 14.77 -21.56 12.41
C PRO A 1100 13.95 -20.54 11.61
N VAL A 1101 13.01 -19.91 12.29
CA VAL A 1101 12.28 -18.74 11.80
C VAL A 1101 12.79 -17.54 12.60
N TYR A 1102 13.38 -16.57 11.91
CA TYR A 1102 13.81 -15.31 12.50
C TYR A 1102 12.73 -14.25 12.33
N HIS A 1103 12.23 -13.76 13.46
CA HIS A 1103 11.25 -12.69 13.53
C HIS A 1103 11.97 -11.43 14.02
N ASN A 1104 12.42 -10.61 13.07
CA ASN A 1104 13.26 -9.45 13.36
C ASN A 1104 12.41 -8.22 13.71
N ASP A 1105 12.86 -7.46 14.68
CA ASP A 1105 12.20 -6.25 15.16
C ASP A 1105 12.93 -5.01 14.63
N HIS A 1106 12.31 -4.33 13.67
CA HIS A 1106 12.75 -3.08 13.03
C HIS A 1106 11.92 -1.87 13.50
N SER A 1107 11.11 -2.04 14.55
CA SER A 1107 10.28 -0.97 15.11
C SER A 1107 11.09 0.21 15.65
N ARG A 1108 12.35 -0.04 16.02
CA ARG A 1108 13.34 0.97 16.43
C ARG A 1108 14.47 1.01 15.39
N PRO A 1109 14.49 1.99 14.46
CA PRO A 1109 15.43 1.99 13.32
C PRO A 1109 16.91 1.94 13.73
N GLU A 1110 17.24 2.52 14.87
CA GLU A 1110 18.61 2.58 15.38
C GLU A 1110 19.10 1.26 16.02
N ARG A 1111 18.18 0.38 16.41
CA ARG A 1111 18.46 -0.90 17.08
C ARG A 1111 17.55 -2.00 16.51
N PRO A 1112 17.84 -2.50 15.29
CA PRO A 1112 17.22 -3.74 14.83
C PRO A 1112 17.60 -4.90 15.77
N VAL A 1113 16.63 -5.73 16.14
CA VAL A 1113 16.84 -6.90 17.00
C VAL A 1113 16.47 -8.17 16.23
N ILE A 1114 17.32 -9.20 16.31
CA ILE A 1114 17.10 -10.51 15.67
C ILE A 1114 16.66 -11.49 16.74
N ARG A 1115 15.40 -11.93 16.68
CA ARG A 1115 14.84 -12.95 17.57
C ARG A 1115 14.42 -14.18 16.78
N THR A 1116 14.35 -15.33 17.44
CA THR A 1116 13.62 -16.46 16.87
C THR A 1116 12.11 -16.24 17.07
N LEU A 1117 11.29 -16.91 16.26
CA LEU A 1117 9.84 -16.89 16.43
C LEU A 1117 9.41 -17.42 17.81
N GLU A 1118 10.12 -18.42 18.35
CA GLU A 1118 9.84 -18.94 19.70
C GLU A 1118 10.05 -17.86 20.78
N ASP A 1119 11.17 -17.12 20.70
CA ASP A 1119 11.46 -16.00 21.62
C ASP A 1119 10.34 -14.93 21.58
N GLU A 1120 9.90 -14.56 20.37
CA GLU A 1120 8.90 -13.51 20.21
C GLU A 1120 7.50 -13.97 20.62
N ILE A 1121 7.09 -15.23 20.36
CA ILE A 1121 5.83 -15.77 20.87
C ILE A 1121 5.79 -15.72 22.40
N GLY A 1122 6.82 -16.23 23.08
CA GLY A 1122 6.88 -16.20 24.54
C GLY A 1122 6.82 -14.76 25.09
N ARG A 1123 7.55 -13.85 24.44
CA ARG A 1123 7.56 -12.42 24.76
C ARG A 1123 6.18 -11.78 24.60
N VAL A 1124 5.49 -11.99 23.48
CA VAL A 1124 4.17 -11.40 23.22
C VAL A 1124 3.11 -11.99 24.16
N VAL A 1125 3.16 -13.30 24.41
CA VAL A 1125 2.23 -13.96 25.35
C VAL A 1125 2.30 -13.28 26.72
N ARG A 1126 3.50 -13.05 27.24
CA ARG A 1126 3.68 -12.49 28.58
C ARG A 1126 3.53 -10.97 28.64
N SER A 1127 4.07 -10.25 27.65
CA SER A 1127 4.01 -8.78 27.66
C SER A 1127 2.62 -8.24 27.35
N ARG A 1128 1.81 -8.98 26.56
CA ARG A 1128 0.48 -8.54 26.13
C ARG A 1128 -0.65 -9.55 26.36
N VAL A 1129 -0.58 -10.76 25.79
CA VAL A 1129 -1.74 -11.70 25.71
C VAL A 1129 -2.41 -11.92 27.05
N VAL A 1130 -1.61 -12.21 28.08
CA VAL A 1130 -2.10 -12.50 29.43
C VAL A 1130 -1.79 -11.37 30.42
N ASN A 1131 -1.39 -10.21 29.91
CA ASN A 1131 -1.12 -9.04 30.73
C ASN A 1131 -2.44 -8.42 31.21
N PRO A 1132 -2.68 -8.31 32.54
CA PRO A 1132 -3.89 -7.70 33.08
C PRO A 1132 -4.16 -6.29 32.54
N LYS A 1133 -3.11 -5.50 32.26
CA LYS A 1133 -3.26 -4.15 31.71
C LYS A 1133 -3.88 -4.18 30.31
N TRP A 1134 -3.47 -5.12 29.46
CA TRP A 1134 -4.07 -5.31 28.15
C TRP A 1134 -5.48 -5.89 28.23
N ILE A 1135 -5.70 -6.87 29.11
CA ILE A 1135 -7.03 -7.49 29.34
C ILE A 1135 -8.04 -6.42 29.76
N GLU A 1136 -7.73 -5.63 30.79
CA GLU A 1136 -8.55 -4.49 31.22
C GLU A 1136 -8.63 -3.40 30.15
N GLY A 1137 -7.57 -3.26 29.35
CA GLY A 1137 -7.51 -2.46 28.14
C GLY A 1137 -8.66 -2.75 27.18
N VAL A 1138 -8.73 -4.00 26.73
CA VAL A 1138 -9.72 -4.44 25.74
C VAL A 1138 -11.11 -4.64 26.35
N LYS A 1139 -11.24 -4.94 27.65
CA LYS A 1139 -12.54 -5.06 28.34
C LYS A 1139 -13.37 -3.77 28.29
N ARG A 1140 -12.73 -2.61 28.09
CA ARG A 1140 -13.45 -1.33 27.86
C ARG A 1140 -14.22 -1.27 26.54
N HIS A 1141 -14.06 -2.26 25.66
CA HIS A 1141 -14.58 -2.28 24.29
C HIS A 1141 -15.62 -3.38 24.02
N GLY A 1142 -16.26 -3.93 25.07
CA GLY A 1142 -17.41 -4.85 24.96
C GLY A 1142 -17.19 -5.98 23.95
N TYR A 1143 -18.08 -6.09 22.96
CA TYR A 1143 -18.00 -7.10 21.90
C TYR A 1143 -16.62 -7.16 21.21
N LYS A 1144 -16.04 -6.01 20.84
CA LYS A 1144 -14.74 -5.97 20.15
C LYS A 1144 -13.60 -6.32 21.10
N GLY A 1145 -13.73 -6.03 22.39
CA GLY A 1145 -12.77 -6.48 23.40
C GLY A 1145 -12.65 -8.00 23.46
N ALA A 1146 -13.79 -8.69 23.55
CA ALA A 1146 -13.87 -10.14 23.54
C ALA A 1146 -13.45 -10.75 22.19
N PHE A 1147 -13.74 -10.06 21.07
CA PHE A 1147 -13.23 -10.42 19.75
C PHE A 1147 -11.70 -10.50 19.75
N GLU A 1148 -11.01 -9.47 20.29
CA GLU A 1148 -9.54 -9.39 20.23
C GLU A 1148 -8.89 -10.54 20.98
N MET A 1149 -9.45 -10.92 22.13
CA MET A 1149 -9.04 -12.10 22.88
C MET A 1149 -9.21 -13.39 22.06
N ALA A 1150 -10.34 -13.55 21.34
CA ALA A 1150 -10.60 -14.74 20.54
C ALA A 1150 -9.66 -14.82 19.34
N ALA A 1151 -9.43 -13.70 18.66
CA ALA A 1151 -8.51 -13.59 17.54
C ALA A 1151 -7.06 -13.93 17.96
N THR A 1152 -6.61 -13.39 19.09
CA THR A 1152 -5.29 -13.71 19.67
C THR A 1152 -5.10 -15.22 19.91
N LEU A 1153 -6.10 -15.88 20.51
CA LEU A 1153 -6.04 -17.34 20.74
C LEU A 1153 -5.98 -18.11 19.42
N ASP A 1154 -6.78 -17.70 18.42
CA ASP A 1154 -6.78 -18.31 17.10
C ASP A 1154 -5.43 -18.18 16.39
N TYR A 1155 -4.76 -17.03 16.50
CA TYR A 1155 -3.43 -16.83 15.91
C TYR A 1155 -2.35 -17.62 16.65
N LEU A 1156 -2.43 -17.70 17.99
CA LEU A 1156 -1.54 -18.56 18.79
C LEU A 1156 -1.69 -20.03 18.36
N PHE A 1157 -2.92 -20.49 18.18
CA PHE A 1157 -3.22 -21.82 17.65
C PHE A 1157 -2.63 -22.01 16.25
N ALA A 1158 -2.79 -21.03 15.35
CA ALA A 1158 -2.29 -21.14 13.99
C ALA A 1158 -0.76 -21.23 13.95
N PHE A 1159 -0.04 -20.50 14.81
CA PHE A 1159 1.40 -20.66 14.96
C PHE A 1159 1.79 -22.02 15.53
N ALA A 1160 1.05 -22.55 16.50
CA ALA A 1160 1.26 -23.92 17.00
C ALA A 1160 1.11 -24.95 15.87
N ALA A 1161 0.06 -24.82 15.04
CA ALA A 1161 -0.23 -25.72 13.94
C ALA A 1161 0.82 -25.65 12.81
N THR A 1162 1.26 -24.45 12.45
CA THR A 1162 2.18 -24.23 11.31
C THR A 1162 3.65 -24.46 11.68
N THR A 1163 4.07 -24.03 12.86
CA THR A 1163 5.50 -23.98 13.25
C THR A 1163 5.83 -24.85 14.46
N GLY A 1164 4.85 -25.11 15.33
CA GLY A 1164 5.10 -25.69 16.66
C GLY A 1164 5.82 -24.76 17.63
N ALA A 1165 5.98 -23.47 17.32
CA ALA A 1165 6.66 -22.50 18.16
C ALA A 1165 5.85 -22.11 19.41
N ALA A 1166 4.51 -22.11 19.30
CA ALA A 1166 3.63 -21.99 20.47
C ALA A 1166 3.51 -23.33 21.21
N LYS A 1167 3.96 -23.37 22.48
CA LYS A 1167 4.01 -24.59 23.32
C LYS A 1167 2.85 -24.65 24.31
N SER A 1168 2.73 -25.78 25.01
CA SER A 1168 1.62 -26.05 25.94
C SER A 1168 1.50 -25.02 27.09
N HIS A 1169 2.61 -24.51 27.63
CA HIS A 1169 2.54 -23.51 28.69
C HIS A 1169 1.98 -22.16 28.21
N HIS A 1170 2.10 -21.83 26.92
CA HIS A 1170 1.44 -20.65 26.37
C HIS A 1170 -0.09 -20.81 26.40
N PHE A 1171 -0.61 -21.97 26.01
CA PHE A 1171 -2.04 -22.25 26.09
C PHE A 1171 -2.54 -22.33 27.54
N ASP A 1172 -1.75 -22.88 28.47
CA ASP A 1172 -2.09 -22.87 29.89
C ASP A 1172 -2.26 -21.43 30.41
N LEU A 1173 -1.34 -20.52 30.05
CA LEU A 1173 -1.43 -19.10 30.41
C LEU A 1173 -2.69 -18.44 29.84
N VAL A 1174 -2.98 -18.68 28.55
CA VAL A 1174 -4.18 -18.10 27.90
C VAL A 1174 -5.47 -18.65 28.50
N HIS A 1175 -5.56 -19.97 28.69
CA HIS A 1175 -6.70 -20.60 29.34
C HIS A 1175 -6.93 -20.04 30.75
N GLN A 1176 -5.85 -19.89 31.53
CA GLN A 1176 -5.93 -19.34 32.88
C GLN A 1176 -6.47 -17.90 32.86
N ALA A 1177 -5.92 -17.05 31.99
CA ALA A 1177 -6.27 -15.64 31.93
C ALA A 1177 -7.67 -15.38 31.34
N TYR A 1178 -8.14 -16.18 30.39
CA TYR A 1178 -9.39 -15.89 29.66
C TYR A 1178 -10.58 -16.72 30.15
N LEU A 1179 -10.37 -17.98 30.52
CA LEU A 1179 -11.45 -18.90 30.86
C LEU A 1179 -11.45 -19.30 32.34
N GLU A 1180 -10.31 -19.50 32.98
CA GLU A 1180 -10.28 -19.88 34.40
C GLU A 1180 -10.58 -18.68 35.31
N ASP A 1181 -10.12 -17.49 34.94
CA ASP A 1181 -10.50 -16.23 35.58
C ASP A 1181 -11.99 -15.92 35.38
N ASP A 1182 -12.74 -15.87 36.48
CA ASP A 1182 -14.20 -15.72 36.46
C ASP A 1182 -14.62 -14.36 35.88
N ASP A 1183 -13.91 -13.29 36.22
CA ASP A 1183 -14.22 -11.92 35.82
C ASP A 1183 -14.02 -11.71 34.30
N THR A 1184 -12.91 -12.21 33.75
CA THR A 1184 -12.66 -12.19 32.30
C THR A 1184 -13.65 -13.08 31.55
N ARG A 1185 -13.93 -14.30 32.06
CA ARG A 1185 -14.87 -15.21 31.42
C ARG A 1185 -16.30 -14.66 31.40
N GLU A 1186 -16.76 -14.07 32.51
CA GLU A 1186 -18.08 -13.45 32.61
C GLU A 1186 -18.21 -12.25 31.66
N PHE A 1187 -17.17 -11.43 31.53
CA PHE A 1187 -17.13 -10.36 30.54
C PHE A 1187 -17.32 -10.88 29.09
N ILE A 1188 -16.58 -11.93 28.71
CA ILE A 1188 -16.70 -12.52 27.36
C ILE A 1188 -18.11 -13.09 27.17
N ALA A 1189 -18.65 -13.79 28.18
CA ALA A 1189 -19.99 -14.37 28.14
C ALA A 1189 -21.10 -13.31 27.96
N GLU A 1190 -20.95 -12.16 28.62
CA GLU A 1190 -21.93 -11.07 28.58
C GLU A 1190 -21.91 -10.34 27.23
N HIS A 1191 -20.74 -9.94 26.75
CA HIS A 1191 -20.62 -9.06 25.59
C HIS A 1191 -20.47 -9.81 24.25
N ASN A 1192 -19.91 -11.02 24.26
CA ASN A 1192 -19.69 -11.81 23.05
C ASN A 1192 -19.72 -13.33 23.33
N PRO A 1193 -20.91 -13.89 23.61
CA PRO A 1193 -21.04 -15.32 23.91
C PRO A 1193 -20.59 -16.23 22.75
N ALA A 1194 -20.65 -15.74 21.51
CA ALA A 1194 -20.12 -16.47 20.36
C ALA A 1194 -18.60 -16.62 20.44
N ALA A 1195 -17.87 -15.55 20.78
CA ALA A 1195 -16.43 -15.61 21.00
C ALA A 1195 -16.05 -16.56 22.15
N LEU A 1196 -16.80 -16.57 23.25
CA LEU A 1196 -16.55 -17.52 24.36
C LEU A 1196 -16.63 -18.98 23.89
N ARG A 1197 -17.68 -19.31 23.13
CA ARG A 1197 -17.84 -20.63 22.55
C ARG A 1197 -16.71 -20.94 21.56
N GLU A 1198 -16.37 -20.01 20.68
CA GLU A 1198 -15.28 -20.17 19.71
C GLU A 1198 -13.93 -20.43 20.40
N MET A 1199 -13.63 -19.74 21.51
CA MET A 1199 -12.43 -19.99 22.30
C MET A 1199 -12.42 -21.41 22.90
N ALA A 1200 -13.55 -21.85 23.47
CA ALA A 1200 -13.69 -23.20 24.02
C ALA A 1200 -13.52 -24.26 22.93
N GLU A 1201 -14.12 -24.05 21.75
CA GLU A 1201 -13.96 -24.93 20.59
C GLU A 1201 -12.50 -24.96 20.09
N ARG A 1202 -11.81 -23.81 20.04
CA ARG A 1202 -10.41 -23.74 19.60
C ARG A 1202 -9.45 -24.42 20.58
N LEU A 1203 -9.66 -24.24 21.87
CA LEU A 1203 -8.88 -24.92 22.90
C LEU A 1203 -9.12 -26.44 22.89
N THR A 1204 -10.37 -26.87 22.64
CA THR A 1204 -10.68 -28.29 22.42
C THR A 1204 -9.92 -28.83 21.22
N GLU A 1205 -9.93 -28.10 20.09
CA GLU A 1205 -9.18 -28.47 18.89
C GLU A 1205 -7.67 -28.57 19.16
N ALA A 1206 -7.11 -27.65 19.95
CA ALA A 1206 -5.71 -27.69 20.36
C ALA A 1206 -5.36 -28.96 21.15
N ILE A 1207 -6.26 -29.41 22.05
CA ILE A 1207 -6.10 -30.66 22.82
C ILE A 1207 -6.19 -31.87 21.89
N GLU A 1208 -7.21 -31.93 21.04
CA GLU A 1208 -7.46 -33.06 20.14
C GLU A 1208 -6.34 -33.26 19.12
N ARG A 1209 -5.74 -32.16 18.64
CA ARG A 1209 -4.60 -32.17 17.72
C ARG A 1209 -3.24 -32.33 18.42
N GLY A 1210 -3.21 -32.41 19.75
CA GLY A 1210 -1.98 -32.55 20.54
C GLY A 1210 -1.09 -31.31 20.55
N LEU A 1211 -1.62 -30.14 20.15
CA LEU A 1211 -0.93 -28.85 20.20
C LEU A 1211 -0.87 -28.31 21.64
N TRP A 1212 -1.85 -28.66 22.46
CA TRP A 1212 -1.89 -28.33 23.88
C TRP A 1212 -2.16 -29.57 24.74
N THR A 1213 -1.29 -29.79 25.72
CA THR A 1213 -1.55 -30.72 26.82
C THR A 1213 -1.79 -29.91 28.10
N PRO A 1214 -3.05 -29.77 28.56
CA PRO A 1214 -3.37 -28.95 29.71
C PRO A 1214 -2.66 -29.42 30.97
N LYS A 1215 -2.01 -28.48 31.69
CA LYS A 1215 -1.44 -28.76 33.01
C LYS A 1215 -2.51 -28.98 34.07
N SER A 1216 -3.66 -28.31 33.94
CA SER A 1216 -4.77 -28.40 34.88
C SER A 1216 -5.70 -29.56 34.54
N ASN A 1217 -5.95 -30.45 35.51
CA ASN A 1217 -6.90 -31.56 35.38
C ASN A 1217 -8.35 -31.09 35.19
N SER A 1218 -8.69 -29.85 35.58
CA SER A 1218 -10.03 -29.28 35.45
C SER A 1218 -10.25 -28.51 34.14
N ALA A 1219 -9.20 -28.22 33.36
CA ALA A 1219 -9.31 -27.42 32.14
C ALA A 1219 -10.30 -28.04 31.16
N ARG A 1220 -10.18 -29.35 30.88
CA ARG A 1220 -11.10 -30.06 29.98
C ARG A 1220 -12.55 -30.02 30.47
N ALA A 1221 -12.77 -30.23 31.77
CA ALA A 1221 -14.10 -30.19 32.35
C ALA A 1221 -14.71 -28.77 32.36
N LEU A 1222 -13.90 -27.71 32.39
CA LEU A 1222 -14.38 -26.34 32.22
C LEU A 1222 -14.77 -26.08 30.76
N ILE A 1223 -13.89 -26.41 29.82
CA ILE A 1223 -14.12 -26.24 28.38
C ILE A 1223 -15.38 -27.01 27.94
N ASP A 1224 -15.52 -28.27 28.35
CA ASP A 1224 -16.70 -29.10 28.05
C ASP A 1224 -18.02 -28.53 28.60
N ARG A 1225 -17.97 -27.67 29.64
CA ARG A 1225 -19.17 -27.00 30.19
C ARG A 1225 -19.55 -25.74 29.42
N LEU A 1226 -18.63 -25.17 28.64
CA LEU A 1226 -18.86 -23.96 27.84
C LEU A 1226 -19.39 -24.28 26.44
N LEU A 1227 -19.29 -25.54 26.01
CA LEU A 1227 -19.82 -26.09 24.76
C LEU A 1227 -21.21 -26.71 24.98
#